data_AF-A0A955SAK0-F1
#
_entry.id   AF-A0A955SAK0-F1
#
_cell.length_a   1.000
_cell.length_b   1.000
_cell.length_c   1.000
_cell.angle_alpha   90.00
_cell.angle_beta   90.00
_cell.angle_gamma   90.00
#
_symmetry.space_group_name_H-M   'P 1'
#
loop_
_entity.id
_entity.type
_entity.pdbx_description
1 polymer ?
#
loop_
_entity_poly.entity_id
_entity_poly.type
_entity_poly.pdbx_seq_one_letter_code
_entity_poly.pdbx_strand_id
1 'polypeptide(L)'
;MILLFLPNWLTPWGAVGKDFEKPVQVSHHRGALKYAPENTLPAFEKSIELGADFVEFDIRPSKDGVYFLLHDRNLDRTTDGEGPINEMTAEEIDKLDAGSSFSDRFAGEKIPTLDQFLEEISGRVGLYVDAKEISPEDLIEKLRKYHAVDSSVVYGGVHYLAQLKELEPSIKTLAPLSDIEEIDSIVKEFKPYAFDCSWDALSKELINHAHQLGIKVFSDAMGEHENRKDYLQAIGWGIDLIQTNHPDRVKAAIEEYIEMNIRPQLLDGGRIRQTEPPSGKVILEAGVVKVGSQRIPFDTQVFEIPPEPPLLVDRQLYRVHALTDRKSPGHWDGEGPRGPGTHRSYQRLVPGSLVVSSTDGSTVYRPDVDYIYDYYWGSIKPATGGAIQPNTDVAIAYKCHRGRYDTIAIDPSGKASIVRGESMPPDPTELLLPYPPAIPESSLRLGNIFTGWTNNKITEGSIGDFVPDSQNESSSEATPLEAGGRYDDILPRDYLVEIEEPGPVGIATYRVAATGDPYGVDPPRSLDEPVFGPSIRTSTQEATPLLFPVNDGRTADYSLRIDFRPMGGTVLAKGDRWTLRADPRMIFNRDASPPELFPNNEIEGQRKKIQKTLERLEQGEKVRVVFLGESTTSGGYWPTLFAKGLQDLYPRATVEAFNVGIGGENILGGLPRLEQDVFSKDPDLVIVEYLINDSGVNFRHDDSEGPGPVETSHRELLQKIQDHGGIEVVYLTANMGNPAFVQAYTFENFRRTSDLYHRLCEEFGCAYVDSFRVWENMGEAMGQYFITRLKGNMVNHPFGNQDIAWSADETNAEWLLKLFQPKE
;
A
#
# COMPACT_ATOMS: atom_id res chain seq x y z
N MET A 1 29.44 22.45 42.77
CA MET A 1 28.77 23.58 42.11
C MET A 1 28.72 23.26 40.63
N ILE A 2 27.56 22.74 40.21
CA ILE A 2 26.96 22.60 38.86
C ILE A 2 27.89 22.22 37.68
N LEU A 3 27.85 20.94 37.34
CA LEU A 3 28.18 20.35 36.04
C LEU A 3 27.01 20.57 35.06
N LEU A 4 27.32 20.99 33.83
CA LEU A 4 26.38 21.16 32.72
C LEU A 4 26.10 19.80 32.06
N PHE A 5 24.83 19.37 32.07
CA PHE A 5 24.31 18.28 31.26
C PHE A 5 23.83 18.86 29.92
N LEU A 6 24.37 18.33 28.81
CA LEU A 6 23.77 18.40 27.48
C LEU A 6 22.84 17.19 27.29
N PRO A 7 21.72 17.31 26.55
CA PRO A 7 20.78 16.20 26.36
C PRO A 7 21.29 15.21 25.31
N ASN A 8 21.34 13.92 25.68
CA ASN A 8 21.60 12.79 24.78
C ASN A 8 20.48 12.67 23.74
N TRP A 9 20.73 13.11 22.50
CA TRP A 9 20.02 12.65 21.31
C TRP A 9 21.06 11.87 20.49
N LEU A 10 21.07 10.55 20.66
CA LEU A 10 21.68 9.49 19.84
C LEU A 10 21.84 8.25 20.74
N THR A 11 20.73 7.56 20.98
CA THR A 11 20.74 6.14 21.36
C THR A 11 19.90 5.42 20.32
N PRO A 12 20.47 4.51 19.51
CA PRO A 12 19.67 3.56 18.76
C PRO A 12 18.92 2.70 19.79
N TRP A 13 17.67 2.41 19.44
CA TRP A 13 16.79 1.39 20.01
C TRP A 13 17.30 0.68 21.27
N GLY A 14 16.71 1.03 22.42
CA GLY A 14 16.99 0.36 23.67
C GLY A 14 15.76 0.30 24.55
N ALA A 15 15.27 -0.92 24.73
CA ALA A 15 14.34 -1.39 25.76
C ALA A 15 12.83 -1.29 25.48
N VAL A 16 12.34 -2.05 24.49
CA VAL A 16 11.02 -2.69 24.54
C VAL A 16 11.14 -4.09 23.92
N GLY A 17 10.91 -5.13 24.73
CA GLY A 17 10.73 -6.53 24.27
C GLY A 17 11.97 -7.23 23.71
N LYS A 18 12.22 -8.48 24.10
CA LYS A 18 13.08 -9.35 23.28
C LYS A 18 12.28 -9.67 22.02
N ASP A 19 12.54 -8.95 20.93
CA ASP A 19 12.17 -9.44 19.60
C ASP A 19 12.84 -10.81 19.44
N PHE A 20 12.07 -11.83 19.06
CA PHE A 20 12.61 -13.17 18.87
C PHE A 20 13.67 -13.10 17.76
N GLU A 21 14.91 -13.44 18.08
CA GLU A 21 15.99 -13.56 17.10
C GLU A 21 15.60 -14.59 16.03
N LYS A 22 15.96 -14.29 14.76
CA LYS A 22 15.81 -15.21 13.62
C LYS A 22 16.28 -16.62 14.05
N PRO A 23 15.49 -17.69 13.80
CA PRO A 23 15.75 -19.01 14.40
C PRO A 23 17.08 -19.63 13.95
N VAL A 24 17.66 -19.12 12.86
CA VAL A 24 18.93 -19.55 12.28
C VAL A 24 19.49 -18.42 11.37
N GLN A 25 20.81 -18.30 11.28
CA GLN A 25 21.48 -17.45 10.28
C GLN A 25 21.74 -18.21 8.97
N VAL A 26 21.92 -17.51 7.86
CA VAL A 26 22.15 -18.12 6.54
C VAL A 26 23.44 -17.58 5.93
N SER A 27 24.32 -18.50 5.52
CA SER A 27 25.48 -18.20 4.67
C SER A 27 25.23 -18.68 3.25
N HIS A 28 25.49 -17.84 2.25
CA HIS A 28 25.47 -18.27 0.84
C HIS A 28 26.86 -18.77 0.44
N HIS A 29 26.96 -20.06 0.16
CA HIS A 29 28.19 -20.75 -0.24
C HIS A 29 28.70 -20.20 -1.58
N ARG A 30 29.89 -19.59 -1.59
CA ARG A 30 30.52 -18.94 -2.75
C ARG A 30 29.66 -17.85 -3.39
N GLY A 31 28.81 -17.20 -2.58
CA GLY A 31 27.77 -16.28 -3.04
C GLY A 31 26.49 -16.98 -3.51
N ALA A 32 25.58 -16.25 -4.15
CA ALA A 32 24.30 -16.80 -4.62
C ALA A 32 24.50 -17.61 -5.92
N LEU A 33 25.27 -18.70 -5.86
CA LEU A 33 25.83 -19.40 -7.03
C LEU A 33 24.80 -20.05 -7.99
N LYS A 34 23.52 -20.05 -7.64
CA LYS A 34 22.42 -20.45 -8.54
C LYS A 34 21.89 -19.30 -9.39
N TYR A 35 22.26 -18.06 -9.06
CA TYR A 35 21.78 -16.83 -9.68
C TYR A 35 22.88 -16.08 -10.46
N ALA A 36 24.14 -16.28 -10.08
CA ALA A 36 25.31 -15.69 -10.70
C ALA A 36 26.53 -16.62 -10.53
N PRO A 37 27.63 -16.44 -11.29
CA PRO A 37 28.80 -17.32 -11.22
C PRO A 37 29.45 -17.31 -9.82
N GLU A 38 29.84 -18.47 -9.30
CA GLU A 38 30.41 -18.59 -7.94
C GLU A 38 31.66 -17.73 -7.74
N ASN A 39 31.88 -17.23 -6.52
CA ASN A 39 33.03 -16.40 -6.14
C ASN A 39 33.21 -15.09 -6.98
N THR A 40 32.14 -14.56 -7.58
CA THR A 40 32.16 -13.29 -8.33
C THR A 40 31.39 -12.17 -7.62
N LEU A 41 31.71 -10.91 -7.92
CA LEU A 41 31.00 -9.76 -7.36
C LEU A 41 29.48 -9.82 -7.59
N PRO A 42 28.97 -10.17 -8.80
CA PRO A 42 27.54 -10.35 -9.02
C PRO A 42 26.88 -11.41 -8.11
N ALA A 43 27.58 -12.50 -7.76
CA ALA A 43 27.03 -13.50 -6.86
C ALA A 43 26.95 -13.00 -5.40
N PHE A 44 27.90 -12.17 -4.97
CA PHE A 44 27.87 -11.55 -3.64
C PHE A 44 26.83 -10.44 -3.54
N GLU A 45 26.72 -9.59 -4.57
CA GLU A 45 25.64 -8.59 -4.69
C GLU A 45 24.28 -9.26 -4.61
N LYS A 46 24.11 -10.36 -5.36
CA LYS A 46 22.86 -11.10 -5.35
C LYS A 46 22.56 -11.73 -3.97
N SER A 47 23.58 -12.16 -3.23
CA SER A 47 23.40 -12.63 -1.85
C SER A 47 22.89 -11.55 -0.91
N ILE A 48 23.43 -10.33 -1.03
CA ILE A 48 22.99 -9.18 -0.23
C ILE A 48 21.53 -8.84 -0.55
N GLU A 49 21.17 -8.78 -1.83
CA GLU A 49 19.78 -8.57 -2.27
C GLU A 49 18.82 -9.63 -1.69
N LEU A 50 19.27 -10.88 -1.59
CA LEU A 50 18.48 -11.98 -1.07
C LEU A 50 18.45 -12.05 0.47
N GLY A 51 19.15 -11.16 1.17
CA GLY A 51 19.14 -11.05 2.63
C GLY A 51 20.02 -12.08 3.34
N ALA A 52 21.16 -12.45 2.75
CA ALA A 52 22.14 -13.31 3.40
C ALA A 52 22.70 -12.67 4.69
N ASP A 53 22.89 -13.48 5.74
CA ASP A 53 23.58 -13.01 6.95
C ASP A 53 25.10 -13.05 6.74
N PHE A 54 25.58 -14.05 6.00
CA PHE A 54 26.97 -14.22 5.59
C PHE A 54 27.09 -14.56 4.11
N VAL A 55 28.21 -14.19 3.50
CA VAL A 55 28.66 -14.79 2.24
C VAL A 55 29.94 -15.56 2.49
N GLU A 56 30.01 -16.78 1.98
CA GLU A 56 31.22 -17.59 2.02
C GLU A 56 32.02 -17.40 0.72
N PHE A 57 33.34 -17.43 0.82
CA PHE A 57 34.25 -17.30 -0.31
C PHE A 57 35.62 -17.97 -0.04
N ASP A 58 36.28 -18.34 -1.13
CA ASP A 58 37.53 -19.12 -1.13
C ASP A 58 38.75 -18.30 -1.56
N ILE A 59 39.88 -18.38 -0.84
CA ILE A 59 41.07 -17.57 -1.17
C ILE A 59 42.23 -18.41 -1.72
N ARG A 60 42.73 -18.06 -2.93
CA ARG A 60 43.92 -18.66 -3.56
C ARG A 60 44.92 -17.60 -4.03
N PRO A 61 46.24 -17.86 -3.99
CA PRO A 61 47.25 -16.92 -4.47
C PRO A 61 47.59 -17.16 -5.94
N SER A 62 47.86 -16.07 -6.66
CA SER A 62 48.55 -16.08 -7.95
C SER A 62 50.06 -16.34 -7.78
N LYS A 63 50.76 -16.56 -8.89
CA LYS A 63 52.22 -16.73 -8.92
C LYS A 63 53.02 -15.57 -8.32
N ASP A 64 52.51 -14.35 -8.49
CA ASP A 64 53.10 -13.10 -8.01
C ASP A 64 52.52 -12.63 -6.65
N GLY A 65 51.76 -13.48 -5.96
CA GLY A 65 51.33 -13.27 -4.58
C GLY A 65 50.08 -12.40 -4.40
N VAL A 66 49.29 -12.23 -5.46
CA VAL A 66 47.98 -11.56 -5.38
C VAL A 66 46.91 -12.60 -5.04
N TYR A 67 46.05 -12.30 -4.07
CA TYR A 67 44.99 -13.21 -3.63
C TYR A 67 43.72 -13.00 -4.46
N PHE A 68 43.16 -14.09 -4.99
CA PHE A 68 41.95 -14.15 -5.80
C PHE A 68 40.89 -15.04 -5.14
N LEU A 69 39.63 -14.79 -5.49
CA LEU A 69 38.49 -15.58 -5.04
C LEU A 69 38.25 -16.76 -5.99
N LEU A 70 38.65 -17.96 -5.58
CA LEU A 70 38.52 -19.18 -6.39
C LEU A 70 38.58 -20.44 -5.50
N HIS A 71 37.59 -21.31 -5.63
CA HIS A 71 37.55 -22.56 -4.86
C HIS A 71 38.65 -23.56 -5.29
N ASP A 72 38.69 -23.83 -6.59
CA ASP A 72 39.52 -24.87 -7.18
C ASP A 72 40.99 -24.44 -7.22
N ARG A 73 41.90 -25.42 -7.23
CA ARG A 73 43.33 -25.15 -7.49
C ARG A 73 43.58 -24.74 -8.94
N ASN A 74 42.71 -25.19 -9.83
CA ASN A 74 42.81 -25.00 -11.27
C ASN A 74 41.68 -24.12 -11.79
N LEU A 75 41.94 -23.40 -12.88
CA LEU A 75 41.03 -22.42 -13.50
C LEU A 75 39.92 -23.06 -14.36
N ASP A 76 40.10 -24.33 -14.72
CA ASP A 76 39.37 -25.03 -15.79
C ASP A 76 37.85 -25.08 -15.64
N ARG A 77 37.32 -25.16 -14.41
CA ARG A 77 35.88 -25.41 -14.19
C ARG A 77 35.03 -24.14 -14.30
N THR A 78 35.52 -23.03 -13.77
CA THR A 78 34.73 -21.80 -13.59
C THR A 78 35.22 -20.65 -14.44
N THR A 79 36.23 -20.86 -15.28
CA THR A 79 36.78 -19.83 -16.15
C THR A 79 37.09 -20.37 -17.54
N ASP A 80 37.52 -19.51 -18.46
CA ASP A 80 38.06 -19.89 -19.77
C ASP A 80 39.60 -20.17 -19.76
N GLY A 81 40.23 -20.15 -18.59
CA GLY A 81 41.64 -20.51 -18.39
C GLY A 81 41.85 -21.99 -18.08
N GLU A 82 43.09 -22.46 -18.22
CA GLU A 82 43.50 -23.83 -17.90
C GLU A 82 44.68 -23.85 -16.93
N GLY A 83 44.69 -24.83 -16.02
CA GLY A 83 45.84 -25.11 -15.15
C GLY A 83 45.82 -24.37 -13.80
N PRO A 84 46.90 -24.51 -13.01
CA PRO A 84 46.94 -24.01 -11.63
C PRO A 84 46.98 -22.48 -11.54
N ILE A 85 46.13 -21.88 -10.71
CA ILE A 85 46.10 -20.42 -10.53
C ILE A 85 47.45 -19.86 -10.02
N ASN A 86 48.16 -20.63 -9.19
CA ASN A 86 49.44 -20.23 -8.61
C ASN A 86 50.62 -20.31 -9.61
N GLU A 87 50.39 -20.73 -10.86
CA GLU A 87 51.36 -20.68 -11.95
C GLU A 87 51.14 -19.48 -12.89
N MET A 88 50.04 -18.73 -12.72
CA MET A 88 49.71 -17.53 -13.50
C MET A 88 49.88 -16.25 -12.68
N THR A 89 50.33 -15.18 -13.32
CA THR A 89 50.41 -13.84 -12.71
C THR A 89 49.04 -13.20 -12.62
N ALA A 90 48.88 -12.21 -11.73
CA ALA A 90 47.63 -11.47 -11.60
C ALA A 90 47.17 -10.83 -12.92
N GLU A 91 48.11 -10.33 -13.74
CA GLU A 91 47.81 -9.74 -15.05
C GLU A 91 47.31 -10.78 -16.08
N GLU A 92 47.73 -12.03 -15.95
CA GLU A 92 47.24 -13.13 -16.80
C GLU A 92 45.84 -13.59 -16.33
N ILE A 93 45.62 -13.66 -15.01
CA ILE A 93 44.34 -14.04 -14.42
C ILE A 93 43.25 -12.99 -14.71
N ASP A 94 43.57 -11.70 -14.65
CA ASP A 94 42.64 -10.59 -14.93
C ASP A 94 42.10 -10.60 -16.39
N LYS A 95 42.76 -11.33 -17.29
CA LYS A 95 42.30 -11.47 -18.68
C LYS A 95 41.22 -12.55 -18.86
N LEU A 96 41.07 -13.46 -17.91
CA LEU A 96 40.13 -14.58 -17.98
C LEU A 96 38.68 -14.12 -17.81
N ASP A 97 37.76 -14.95 -18.28
CA ASP A 97 36.31 -14.83 -18.14
C ASP A 97 35.82 -15.90 -17.15
N ALA A 98 35.22 -15.45 -16.04
CA ALA A 98 34.68 -16.28 -14.97
C ALA A 98 33.15 -16.42 -15.00
N GLY A 99 32.47 -15.88 -16.03
CA GLY A 99 31.01 -15.81 -16.07
C GLY A 99 30.36 -16.45 -17.30
N SER A 100 31.04 -16.51 -18.44
CA SER A 100 30.48 -17.07 -19.68
C SER A 100 30.04 -18.53 -19.56
N SER A 101 30.75 -19.34 -18.75
CA SER A 101 30.38 -20.75 -18.52
C SER A 101 29.08 -20.91 -17.71
N PHE A 102 28.70 -19.88 -16.96
CA PHE A 102 27.45 -19.83 -16.20
C PHE A 102 26.28 -19.37 -17.08
N SER A 103 26.44 -18.24 -17.79
CA SER A 103 25.45 -17.70 -18.73
C SER A 103 26.06 -16.54 -19.53
N ASP A 104 25.63 -16.36 -20.78
CA ASP A 104 25.99 -15.23 -21.65
C ASP A 104 25.76 -13.85 -21.00
N ARG A 105 24.83 -13.74 -20.05
CA ARG A 105 24.59 -12.50 -19.29
C ARG A 105 25.81 -12.03 -18.49
N PHE A 106 26.65 -12.95 -18.06
CA PHE A 106 27.84 -12.69 -17.25
C PHE A 106 29.13 -12.78 -18.09
N ALA A 107 29.02 -12.71 -19.42
CA ALA A 107 30.19 -12.73 -20.28
C ALA A 107 31.13 -11.57 -19.96
N GLY A 108 32.42 -11.90 -19.79
CA GLY A 108 33.48 -10.96 -19.43
C GLY A 108 33.65 -10.72 -17.92
N GLU A 109 32.87 -11.37 -17.05
CA GLU A 109 33.05 -11.29 -15.61
C GLU A 109 34.44 -11.77 -15.20
N LYS A 110 35.04 -11.15 -14.18
CA LYS A 110 36.41 -11.43 -13.75
C LYS A 110 36.45 -12.26 -12.48
N ILE A 111 37.57 -12.93 -12.25
CA ILE A 111 37.87 -13.50 -10.93
C ILE A 111 38.24 -12.32 -10.01
N PRO A 112 37.46 -12.00 -8.97
CA PRO A 112 37.78 -10.88 -8.10
C PRO A 112 39.05 -11.14 -7.31
N THR A 113 39.86 -10.10 -7.12
CA THR A 113 40.89 -10.13 -6.07
C THR A 113 40.24 -10.00 -4.69
N LEU A 114 40.91 -10.51 -3.66
CA LEU A 114 40.46 -10.35 -2.27
C LEU A 114 40.36 -8.86 -1.88
N ASP A 115 41.26 -8.00 -2.37
CA ASP A 115 41.21 -6.56 -2.12
C ASP A 115 39.96 -5.92 -2.74
N GLN A 116 39.62 -6.24 -4.00
CA GLN A 116 38.40 -5.74 -4.66
C GLN A 116 37.14 -6.19 -3.93
N PHE A 117 37.06 -7.48 -3.60
CA PHE A 117 35.92 -8.01 -2.86
C PHE A 117 35.75 -7.33 -1.49
N LEU A 118 36.82 -7.22 -0.70
CA LEU A 118 36.74 -6.58 0.62
C LEU A 118 36.39 -5.10 0.51
N GLU A 119 36.84 -4.40 -0.53
CA GLU A 119 36.49 -3.00 -0.78
C GLU A 119 35.00 -2.81 -1.06
N GLU A 120 34.39 -3.69 -1.85
CA GLU A 120 32.99 -3.57 -2.28
C GLU A 120 31.96 -4.16 -1.30
N ILE A 121 32.34 -5.21 -0.56
CA ILE A 121 31.41 -6.03 0.21
C ILE A 121 31.50 -5.80 1.73
N SER A 122 32.65 -5.38 2.26
CA SER A 122 32.84 -5.23 3.71
C SER A 122 31.84 -4.22 4.31
N GLY A 123 31.28 -4.56 5.47
CA GLY A 123 30.29 -3.73 6.17
C GLY A 123 28.85 -3.84 5.63
N ARG A 124 28.63 -4.58 4.54
CA ARG A 124 27.28 -4.82 3.97
C ARG A 124 26.70 -6.19 4.35
N VAL A 125 27.56 -7.17 4.64
CA VAL A 125 27.20 -8.55 5.02
C VAL A 125 28.31 -9.17 5.88
N GLY A 126 28.01 -10.22 6.65
CA GLY A 126 29.02 -11.01 7.33
C GLY A 126 29.92 -11.77 6.33
N LEU A 127 31.18 -12.00 6.71
CA LEU A 127 32.16 -12.67 5.85
C LEU A 127 32.52 -14.03 6.43
N TYR A 128 32.14 -15.11 5.74
CA TYR A 128 32.62 -16.45 6.03
C TYR A 128 33.83 -16.69 5.13
N VAL A 129 35.02 -16.79 5.72
CA VAL A 129 36.28 -16.91 4.99
C VAL A 129 36.75 -18.36 4.96
N ASP A 130 36.79 -19.00 3.80
CA ASP A 130 37.53 -20.26 3.61
C ASP A 130 38.96 -19.94 3.14
N ALA A 131 39.88 -19.98 4.11
CA ALA A 131 41.28 -19.66 3.92
C ALA A 131 42.04 -20.86 3.29
N LYS A 132 41.74 -21.19 2.02
CA LYS A 132 42.37 -22.33 1.31
C LYS A 132 43.90 -22.22 1.29
N GLU A 133 44.45 -21.14 0.73
CA GLU A 133 45.89 -20.94 0.54
C GLU A 133 46.31 -19.48 0.77
N ILE A 134 46.06 -18.96 1.97
CA ILE A 134 46.53 -17.64 2.43
C ILE A 134 47.23 -17.78 3.78
N SER A 135 48.27 -16.98 4.05
CA SER A 135 48.94 -16.99 5.35
C SER A 135 48.10 -16.28 6.43
N PRO A 136 48.21 -16.66 7.73
CA PRO A 136 47.51 -15.96 8.80
C PRO A 136 47.84 -14.45 8.83
N GLU A 137 49.10 -14.10 8.59
CA GLU A 137 49.59 -12.72 8.57
C GLU A 137 48.93 -11.90 7.46
N ASP A 138 48.91 -12.43 6.23
CA ASP A 138 48.32 -11.73 5.08
C ASP A 138 46.81 -11.58 5.25
N LEU A 139 46.12 -12.62 5.73
CA LEU A 139 44.67 -12.56 5.95
C LEU A 139 44.32 -11.47 6.97
N ILE A 140 45.00 -11.43 8.11
CA ILE A 140 44.76 -10.41 9.13
C ILE A 140 45.13 -9.02 8.62
N GLU A 141 46.20 -8.86 7.84
CA GLU A 141 46.54 -7.60 7.19
C GLU A 141 45.38 -7.10 6.31
N LYS A 142 44.85 -7.96 5.43
CA LYS A 142 43.73 -7.62 4.54
C LYS A 142 42.47 -7.27 5.33
N LEU A 143 42.08 -8.10 6.31
CA LEU A 143 40.89 -7.83 7.12
C LEU A 143 41.00 -6.54 7.94
N ARG A 144 42.20 -6.21 8.46
CA ARG A 144 42.42 -4.94 9.16
C ARG A 144 42.35 -3.74 8.23
N LYS A 145 42.95 -3.84 7.04
CA LYS A 145 42.95 -2.79 6.02
C LYS A 145 41.52 -2.35 5.65
N TYR A 146 40.59 -3.30 5.56
CA TYR A 146 39.20 -3.05 5.17
C TYR A 146 38.21 -3.04 6.35
N HIS A 147 38.70 -2.97 7.61
CA HIS A 147 37.87 -2.94 8.82
C HIS A 147 36.89 -4.12 8.95
N ALA A 148 37.27 -5.29 8.44
CA ALA A 148 36.40 -6.46 8.31
C ALA A 148 36.56 -7.51 9.42
N VAL A 149 37.53 -7.35 10.34
CA VAL A 149 37.86 -8.33 11.40
C VAL A 149 36.63 -8.75 12.21
N ASP A 150 35.84 -7.80 12.70
CA ASP A 150 34.70 -8.09 13.59
C ASP A 150 33.51 -8.74 12.86
N SER A 151 33.41 -8.51 11.55
CA SER A 151 32.39 -9.10 10.66
C SER A 151 32.81 -10.43 10.05
N SER A 152 34.05 -10.88 10.25
CA SER A 152 34.57 -12.12 9.67
C SER A 152 34.50 -13.30 10.63
N VAL A 153 34.21 -14.47 10.08
CA VAL A 153 34.44 -15.79 10.69
C VAL A 153 35.32 -16.60 9.74
N VAL A 154 36.41 -17.17 10.25
CA VAL A 154 37.42 -17.85 9.42
C VAL A 154 37.36 -19.35 9.64
N TYR A 155 37.13 -20.09 8.56
CA TYR A 155 37.22 -21.54 8.51
C TYR A 155 38.66 -21.99 8.27
N GLY A 156 39.08 -23.04 8.97
CA GLY A 156 40.38 -23.66 8.78
C GLY A 156 40.74 -24.71 9.82
N GLY A 157 41.89 -25.37 9.62
CA GLY A 157 42.40 -26.33 10.60
C GLY A 157 42.80 -25.66 11.92
N VAL A 158 42.69 -26.40 13.04
CA VAL A 158 42.95 -25.88 14.40
C VAL A 158 44.29 -25.15 14.52
N HIS A 159 45.36 -25.66 13.89
CA HIS A 159 46.67 -25.01 13.93
C HIS A 159 46.68 -23.63 13.26
N TYR A 160 46.07 -23.51 12.07
CA TYR A 160 45.96 -22.25 11.34
C TYR A 160 45.12 -21.23 12.11
N LEU A 161 43.98 -21.68 12.67
CA LEU A 161 43.10 -20.84 13.47
C LEU A 161 43.76 -20.37 14.78
N ALA A 162 44.62 -21.19 15.39
CA ALA A 162 45.41 -20.81 16.56
C ALA A 162 46.36 -19.63 16.24
N GLN A 163 47.06 -19.69 15.10
CA GLN A 163 47.94 -18.62 14.65
C GLN A 163 47.17 -17.31 14.39
N LEU A 164 46.00 -17.39 13.74
CA LEU A 164 45.14 -16.22 13.55
C LEU A 164 44.74 -15.56 14.87
N LYS A 165 44.38 -16.36 15.87
CA LYS A 165 43.96 -15.87 17.18
C LYS A 165 45.11 -15.28 18.01
N GLU A 166 46.34 -15.74 17.77
CA GLU A 166 47.54 -15.10 18.32
C GLU A 166 47.79 -13.71 17.71
N LEU A 167 47.57 -13.56 16.39
CA LEU A 167 47.74 -12.31 15.66
C LEU A 167 46.60 -11.30 15.93
N GLU A 168 45.37 -11.79 16.07
CA GLU A 168 44.16 -11.01 16.30
C GLU A 168 43.20 -11.76 17.25
N PRO A 169 43.29 -11.52 18.57
CA PRO A 169 42.49 -12.26 19.56
C PRO A 169 40.97 -12.14 19.42
N SER A 170 40.46 -11.11 18.74
CA SER A 170 39.02 -10.92 18.51
C SER A 170 38.46 -11.69 17.32
N ILE A 171 39.31 -12.25 16.44
CA ILE A 171 38.85 -12.95 15.24
C ILE A 171 37.98 -14.16 15.60
N LYS A 172 36.84 -14.30 14.92
CA LYS A 172 35.96 -15.46 15.09
C LYS A 172 36.51 -16.62 14.27
N THR A 173 36.66 -17.77 14.91
CA THR A 173 37.27 -18.95 14.28
C THR A 173 36.29 -20.12 14.21
N LEU A 174 36.27 -20.78 13.06
CA LEU A 174 35.35 -21.85 12.72
C LEU A 174 36.14 -23.13 12.42
N ALA A 175 36.16 -24.04 13.39
CA ALA A 175 36.93 -25.28 13.27
C ALA A 175 36.08 -26.38 12.64
N PRO A 176 36.64 -27.24 11.77
CA PRO A 176 35.92 -28.40 11.28
C PRO A 176 35.63 -29.39 12.41
N LEU A 177 34.46 -30.04 12.36
CA LEU A 177 34.07 -31.08 13.29
C LEU A 177 33.39 -32.22 12.53
N SER A 178 33.94 -33.44 12.67
CA SER A 178 33.41 -34.62 11.98
C SER A 178 32.67 -35.58 12.93
N ASP A 179 32.90 -35.48 14.23
CA ASP A 179 32.27 -36.33 15.24
C ASP A 179 32.04 -35.57 16.56
N ILE A 180 30.94 -35.88 17.25
CA ILE A 180 30.63 -35.33 18.58
C ILE A 180 31.72 -35.65 19.61
N GLU A 181 32.41 -36.79 19.47
CA GLU A 181 33.49 -37.22 20.37
C GLU A 181 34.72 -36.30 20.33
N GLU A 182 34.90 -35.53 19.24
CA GLU A 182 36.03 -34.63 19.06
C GLU A 182 35.85 -33.29 19.80
N ILE A 183 34.61 -32.91 20.13
CA ILE A 183 34.29 -31.57 20.66
C ILE A 183 35.16 -31.25 21.88
N ASP A 184 35.10 -32.07 22.93
CA ASP A 184 35.78 -31.77 24.20
C ASP A 184 37.30 -31.63 24.01
N SER A 185 37.89 -32.36 23.07
CA SER A 185 39.32 -32.30 22.77
C SER A 185 39.70 -30.98 22.08
N ILE A 186 38.96 -30.57 21.05
CA ILE A 186 39.21 -29.32 20.31
C ILE A 186 38.94 -28.11 21.21
N VAL A 187 37.89 -28.15 22.02
CA VAL A 187 37.54 -27.08 22.97
C VAL A 187 38.63 -26.89 24.01
N LYS A 188 39.21 -27.99 24.50
CA LYS A 188 40.32 -27.94 25.46
C LYS A 188 41.61 -27.39 24.84
N GLU A 189 41.85 -27.67 23.56
CA GLU A 189 43.06 -27.22 22.85
C GLU A 189 42.98 -25.74 22.45
N PHE A 190 41.89 -25.31 21.82
CA PHE A 190 41.82 -24.02 21.11
C PHE A 190 40.57 -23.17 21.42
N LYS A 191 39.46 -23.82 21.82
CA LYS A 191 38.12 -23.22 21.99
C LYS A 191 37.73 -22.28 20.83
N PRO A 192 37.20 -22.81 19.72
CA PRO A 192 36.75 -22.01 18.58
C PRO A 192 35.50 -21.18 18.92
N TYR A 193 35.16 -20.23 18.05
CA TYR A 193 33.88 -19.50 18.10
C TYR A 193 32.71 -20.41 17.70
N ALA A 194 32.92 -21.20 16.66
CA ALA A 194 31.93 -22.12 16.11
C ALA A 194 32.60 -23.40 15.57
N PHE A 195 31.80 -24.45 15.39
CA PHE A 195 32.16 -25.63 14.60
C PHE A 195 31.46 -25.61 13.25
N ASP A 196 32.16 -26.07 12.21
CA ASP A 196 31.60 -26.35 10.88
C ASP A 196 31.42 -27.86 10.74
N CYS A 197 30.17 -28.29 10.55
CA CYS A 197 29.78 -29.70 10.57
C CYS A 197 29.19 -30.12 9.22
N SER A 198 29.59 -31.30 8.74
CA SER A 198 28.89 -31.96 7.64
C SER A 198 27.51 -32.46 8.12
N TRP A 199 26.59 -32.65 7.16
CA TRP A 199 25.26 -33.17 7.46
C TRP A 199 25.28 -34.51 8.21
N ASP A 200 26.19 -35.42 7.83
CA ASP A 200 26.29 -36.76 8.45
C ASP A 200 26.70 -36.72 9.92
N ALA A 201 27.48 -35.72 10.33
CA ALA A 201 27.88 -35.51 11.72
C ALA A 201 26.79 -34.76 12.51
N LEU A 202 26.01 -33.91 11.83
CA LEU A 202 25.06 -33.02 12.45
C LEU A 202 23.93 -33.79 13.15
N SER A 203 23.72 -33.49 14.43
CA SER A 203 22.63 -34.05 15.23
C SER A 203 22.20 -33.08 16.31
N LYS A 204 21.00 -33.28 16.84
CA LYS A 204 20.49 -32.50 17.98
C LYS A 204 21.40 -32.63 19.20
N GLU A 205 21.93 -33.83 19.44
CA GLU A 205 22.83 -34.13 20.54
C GLU A 205 24.15 -33.36 20.41
N LEU A 206 24.73 -33.33 19.21
CA LEU A 206 25.95 -32.59 18.90
C LEU A 206 25.77 -31.09 19.13
N ILE A 207 24.71 -30.51 18.55
CA ILE A 207 24.42 -29.07 18.68
C ILE A 207 24.26 -28.68 20.15
N ASN A 208 23.47 -29.44 20.92
CA ASN A 208 23.30 -29.17 22.34
C ASN A 208 24.60 -29.27 23.15
N HIS A 209 25.47 -30.24 22.83
CA HIS A 209 26.77 -30.39 23.49
C HIS A 209 27.69 -29.19 23.23
N ALA A 210 27.79 -28.76 21.97
CA ALA A 210 28.55 -27.56 21.60
C ALA A 210 28.01 -26.30 22.29
N HIS A 211 26.67 -26.11 22.29
CA HIS A 211 26.02 -24.98 22.95
C HIS A 211 26.27 -24.92 24.45
N GLN A 212 26.29 -26.06 25.15
CA GLN A 212 26.61 -26.13 26.59
C GLN A 212 28.03 -25.64 26.91
N LEU A 213 28.95 -25.73 25.96
CA LEU A 213 30.33 -25.23 26.06
C LEU A 213 30.47 -23.76 25.61
N GLY A 214 29.37 -23.15 25.16
CA GLY A 214 29.28 -21.78 24.66
C GLY A 214 29.86 -21.63 23.25
N ILE A 215 29.72 -22.64 22.40
CA ILE A 215 30.24 -22.69 21.03
C ILE A 215 29.08 -22.87 20.06
N LYS A 216 29.10 -22.14 18.95
CA LYS A 216 28.06 -22.20 17.91
C LYS A 216 28.29 -23.38 16.95
N VAL A 217 27.25 -23.79 16.22
CA VAL A 217 27.35 -24.84 15.19
C VAL A 217 26.80 -24.35 13.86
N PHE A 218 27.65 -24.38 12.85
CA PHE A 218 27.37 -24.04 11.46
C PHE A 218 27.32 -25.34 10.65
N SER A 219 26.50 -25.39 9.61
CA SER A 219 26.60 -26.47 8.62
C SER A 219 27.54 -26.07 7.50
N ASP A 220 28.25 -27.05 6.94
CA ASP A 220 28.74 -26.98 5.57
C ASP A 220 27.53 -26.95 4.60
N ALA A 221 27.77 -26.65 3.32
CA ALA A 221 26.78 -26.80 2.26
C ALA A 221 26.28 -28.26 2.24
N MET A 222 24.98 -28.44 2.50
CA MET A 222 24.43 -29.76 2.85
C MET A 222 24.22 -30.70 1.63
N GLY A 223 24.66 -30.31 0.44
CA GLY A 223 24.58 -31.12 -0.78
C GLY A 223 23.17 -31.61 -1.11
N GLU A 224 22.97 -32.92 -1.19
CA GLU A 224 21.65 -33.52 -1.46
C GLU A 224 20.61 -33.24 -0.36
N HIS A 225 21.07 -32.82 0.82
CA HIS A 225 20.24 -32.45 1.97
C HIS A 225 19.79 -30.97 1.94
N GLU A 226 20.08 -30.24 0.87
CA GLU A 226 19.56 -28.87 0.60
C GLU A 226 18.09 -28.89 0.15
N ASN A 227 17.24 -29.49 0.98
CA ASN A 227 15.82 -29.69 0.77
C ASN A 227 14.99 -29.30 2.00
N ARG A 228 13.71 -29.02 1.78
CA ARG A 228 12.76 -28.53 2.78
C ARG A 228 12.78 -29.34 4.09
N LYS A 229 12.74 -30.68 4.01
CA LYS A 229 12.64 -31.55 5.19
C LYS A 229 13.88 -31.41 6.07
N ASP A 230 15.05 -31.47 5.45
CA ASP A 230 16.33 -31.48 6.15
C ASP A 230 16.67 -30.08 6.69
N TYR A 231 16.33 -28.99 5.99
CA TYR A 231 16.40 -27.63 6.54
C TYR A 231 15.55 -27.48 7.81
N LEU A 232 14.26 -27.86 7.76
CA LEU A 232 13.37 -27.80 8.92
C LEU A 232 13.89 -28.62 10.09
N GLN A 233 14.51 -29.77 9.80
CA GLN A 233 15.12 -30.62 10.81
C GLN A 233 16.34 -29.95 11.46
N ALA A 234 17.25 -29.36 10.69
CA ALA A 234 18.41 -28.64 11.21
C ALA A 234 18.00 -27.45 12.09
N ILE A 235 17.03 -26.65 11.61
CA ILE A 235 16.46 -25.53 12.38
C ILE A 235 15.82 -26.05 13.67
N GLY A 236 15.05 -27.14 13.59
CA GLY A 236 14.43 -27.79 14.74
C GLY A 236 15.42 -28.40 15.74
N TRP A 237 16.64 -28.69 15.32
CA TRP A 237 17.74 -29.10 16.20
C TRP A 237 18.46 -27.92 16.86
N GLY A 238 18.22 -26.69 16.39
CA GLY A 238 18.78 -25.46 16.96
C GLY A 238 20.11 -25.04 16.34
N ILE A 239 20.37 -25.36 15.07
CA ILE A 239 21.60 -24.94 14.38
C ILE A 239 21.72 -23.40 14.35
N ASP A 240 22.93 -22.86 14.50
CA ASP A 240 23.15 -21.41 14.53
C ASP A 240 23.20 -20.78 13.14
N LEU A 241 23.82 -21.47 12.18
CA LEU A 241 23.95 -21.01 10.80
C LEU A 241 23.87 -22.18 9.83
N ILE A 242 23.15 -21.98 8.72
CA ILE A 242 23.10 -22.92 7.60
C ILE A 242 23.84 -22.30 6.42
N GLN A 243 24.92 -22.94 5.97
CA GLN A 243 25.53 -22.65 4.68
C GLN A 243 24.76 -23.36 3.57
N THR A 244 24.47 -22.64 2.47
CA THR A 244 23.63 -23.18 1.40
C THR A 244 24.02 -22.69 0.01
N ASN A 245 23.81 -23.53 -1.00
CA ASN A 245 23.76 -23.17 -2.41
C ASN A 245 22.35 -22.76 -2.87
N HIS A 246 21.32 -22.98 -2.04
CA HIS A 246 19.91 -22.76 -2.35
C HIS A 246 19.27 -21.74 -1.39
N PRO A 247 19.55 -20.42 -1.56
CA PRO A 247 18.99 -19.34 -0.75
C PRO A 247 17.46 -19.35 -0.66
N ASP A 248 16.79 -19.58 -1.79
CA ASP A 248 15.35 -19.65 -1.93
C ASP A 248 14.74 -20.75 -1.06
N ARG A 249 15.33 -21.95 -1.09
CA ARG A 249 14.82 -23.12 -0.37
C ARG A 249 14.99 -22.99 1.13
N VAL A 250 16.15 -22.51 1.60
CA VAL A 250 16.37 -22.33 3.04
C VAL A 250 15.49 -21.20 3.57
N LYS A 251 15.29 -20.12 2.81
CA LYS A 251 14.39 -19.03 3.19
C LYS A 251 12.95 -19.53 3.34
N ALA A 252 12.45 -20.27 2.35
CA ALA A 252 11.11 -20.87 2.43
C ALA A 252 10.97 -21.83 3.63
N ALA A 253 12.02 -22.61 3.94
CA ALA A 253 12.00 -23.49 5.11
C ALA A 253 12.02 -22.71 6.44
N ILE A 254 12.74 -21.60 6.52
CA ILE A 254 12.76 -20.72 7.71
C ILE A 254 11.38 -20.10 7.92
N GLU A 255 10.78 -19.56 6.86
CA GLU A 255 9.43 -18.98 6.89
C GLU A 255 8.41 -20.02 7.36
N GLU A 256 8.45 -21.22 6.77
CA GLU A 256 7.60 -22.33 7.19
C GLU A 256 7.85 -22.74 8.65
N TYR A 257 9.11 -22.83 9.08
CA TYR A 257 9.44 -23.17 10.46
C TYR A 257 8.84 -22.17 11.44
N ILE A 258 8.94 -20.88 11.12
CA ILE A 258 8.37 -19.78 11.89
C ILE A 258 6.84 -19.92 11.96
N GLU A 259 6.18 -20.15 10.83
CA GLU A 259 4.72 -20.32 10.78
C GLU A 259 4.24 -21.54 11.55
N MET A 260 4.96 -22.66 11.47
CA MET A 260 4.60 -23.90 12.12
C MET A 260 4.85 -23.85 13.62
N ASN A 261 5.95 -23.23 14.08
CA ASN A 261 6.46 -23.41 15.45
C ASN A 261 6.52 -22.14 16.30
N ILE A 262 6.51 -20.95 15.70
CA ILE A 262 6.77 -19.70 16.42
C ILE A 262 5.54 -18.79 16.38
N ARG A 263 4.92 -18.59 15.21
CA ARG A 263 3.77 -17.71 15.08
C ARG A 263 2.53 -18.32 15.73
N PRO A 264 1.82 -17.57 16.59
CA PRO A 264 0.56 -18.03 17.16
C PRO A 264 -0.54 -18.08 16.10
N GLN A 265 -1.38 -19.10 16.20
CA GLN A 265 -2.59 -19.28 15.39
C GLN A 265 -3.80 -19.32 16.33
N LEU A 266 -4.84 -18.54 16.07
CA LEU A 266 -6.05 -18.56 16.90
C LEU A 266 -6.85 -19.83 16.62
N LEU A 267 -7.12 -20.65 17.65
CA LEU A 267 -7.92 -21.87 17.52
C LEU A 267 -9.38 -21.66 17.91
N ASP A 268 -9.62 -20.90 18.99
CA ASP A 268 -10.96 -20.64 19.54
C ASP A 268 -10.92 -19.38 20.43
N GLY A 269 -12.06 -18.70 20.57
CA GLY A 269 -12.20 -17.48 21.38
C GLY A 269 -11.45 -16.27 20.81
N GLY A 270 -10.91 -15.41 21.67
CA GLY A 270 -10.07 -14.28 21.24
C GLY A 270 -10.81 -13.11 20.60
N ARG A 271 -12.11 -13.00 20.86
CA ARG A 271 -12.95 -11.95 20.30
C ARG A 271 -12.70 -10.64 21.03
N ILE A 272 -12.52 -9.56 20.29
CA ILE A 272 -12.47 -8.21 20.85
C ILE A 272 -13.86 -7.60 20.73
N ARG A 273 -14.40 -7.09 21.84
CA ARG A 273 -15.69 -6.39 21.90
C ARG A 273 -15.61 -5.17 22.79
N GLN A 274 -16.63 -4.34 22.74
CA GLN A 274 -16.76 -3.20 23.64
C GLN A 274 -17.16 -3.58 25.08
N THR A 275 -16.97 -2.63 26.01
CA THR A 275 -17.57 -2.72 27.35
C THR A 275 -19.07 -2.45 27.31
N GLU A 276 -19.80 -3.01 28.28
CA GLU A 276 -21.19 -2.66 28.55
C GLU A 276 -21.31 -2.06 29.97
N PRO A 277 -21.65 -0.77 30.13
CA PRO A 277 -21.92 0.20 29.06
C PRO A 277 -20.66 0.58 28.24
N PRO A 278 -20.83 1.11 27.02
CA PRO A 278 -19.78 1.74 26.22
C PRO A 278 -18.81 2.61 27.03
N SER A 279 -17.51 2.53 26.73
CA SER A 279 -16.45 3.34 27.37
C SER A 279 -15.22 3.46 26.47
N GLY A 280 -14.13 4.08 26.95
CA GLY A 280 -12.81 4.10 26.27
C GLY A 280 -12.01 2.82 26.47
N LYS A 281 -12.67 1.68 26.69
CA LYS A 281 -12.07 0.37 26.94
C LYS A 281 -12.68 -0.69 26.02
N VAL A 282 -11.89 -1.72 25.72
CA VAL A 282 -12.32 -2.91 24.99
C VAL A 282 -12.04 -4.17 25.80
N ILE A 283 -12.82 -5.21 25.57
CA ILE A 283 -12.72 -6.52 26.21
C ILE A 283 -12.22 -7.49 25.14
N LEU A 284 -11.04 -8.07 25.35
CA LEU A 284 -10.61 -9.29 24.67
C LEU A 284 -11.16 -10.47 25.46
N GLU A 285 -12.03 -11.28 24.86
CA GLU A 285 -12.56 -12.51 25.45
C GLU A 285 -11.50 -13.61 25.46
N ALA A 286 -11.52 -14.44 26.49
CA ALA A 286 -10.64 -15.59 26.62
C ALA A 286 -10.65 -16.48 25.36
N GLY A 287 -9.52 -17.11 25.09
CA GLY A 287 -9.36 -17.98 23.93
C GLY A 287 -8.14 -18.87 24.03
N VAL A 288 -7.82 -19.54 22.93
CA VAL A 288 -6.66 -20.44 22.84
C VAL A 288 -5.91 -20.15 21.55
N VAL A 289 -4.62 -19.85 21.67
CA VAL A 289 -3.70 -19.84 20.53
C VAL A 289 -2.90 -21.13 20.47
N LYS A 290 -2.50 -21.51 19.26
CA LYS A 290 -1.59 -22.61 18.98
C LYS A 290 -0.24 -22.05 18.54
N VAL A 291 0.84 -22.53 19.14
CA VAL A 291 2.22 -22.24 18.75
C VAL A 291 2.94 -23.59 18.67
N GLY A 292 3.32 -24.02 17.47
CA GLY A 292 3.80 -25.40 17.30
C GLY A 292 2.73 -26.42 17.66
N SER A 293 3.10 -27.35 18.54
CA SER A 293 2.19 -28.34 19.13
C SER A 293 1.52 -27.86 20.42
N GLN A 294 1.91 -26.71 20.95
CA GLN A 294 1.42 -26.20 22.21
C GLN A 294 0.10 -25.44 22.01
N ARG A 295 -0.86 -25.70 22.90
CA ARG A 295 -2.11 -24.94 22.99
C ARG A 295 -2.01 -24.08 24.24
N ILE A 296 -2.03 -22.77 24.06
CA ILE A 296 -1.80 -21.79 25.10
C ILE A 296 -3.12 -21.03 25.31
N PRO A 297 -3.82 -21.26 26.43
CA PRO A 297 -5.00 -20.48 26.77
C PRO A 297 -4.59 -19.07 27.21
N PHE A 298 -5.44 -18.10 26.93
CA PHE A 298 -5.33 -16.75 27.48
C PHE A 298 -6.67 -16.31 28.04
N ASP A 299 -6.63 -15.58 29.14
CA ASP A 299 -7.82 -15.12 29.85
C ASP A 299 -8.42 -13.86 29.21
N THR A 300 -9.67 -13.58 29.59
CA THR A 300 -10.34 -12.33 29.24
C THR A 300 -9.56 -11.14 29.80
N GLN A 301 -9.25 -10.18 28.95
CA GLN A 301 -8.51 -8.97 29.30
C GLN A 301 -9.27 -7.71 28.90
N VAL A 302 -9.07 -6.63 29.64
CA VAL A 302 -9.66 -5.32 29.33
C VAL A 302 -8.55 -4.34 29.01
N PHE A 303 -8.53 -3.83 27.80
CA PHE A 303 -7.56 -2.84 27.34
C PHE A 303 -8.17 -1.44 27.36
N GLU A 304 -7.41 -0.47 27.85
CA GLU A 304 -7.78 0.94 27.80
C GLU A 304 -7.22 1.58 26.53
N ILE A 305 -8.06 2.35 25.86
CA ILE A 305 -7.75 3.02 24.61
C ILE A 305 -7.72 4.53 24.88
N PRO A 306 -6.55 5.09 25.22
CA PRO A 306 -6.47 6.48 25.66
C PRO A 306 -6.70 7.46 24.49
N PRO A 307 -7.38 8.60 24.72
CA PRO A 307 -7.52 9.62 23.69
C PRO A 307 -6.15 10.18 23.26
N GLU A 308 -6.03 10.58 21.99
CA GLU A 308 -5.07 11.61 21.61
C GLU A 308 -5.51 12.97 22.21
N PRO A 309 -4.61 13.74 22.84
CA PRO A 309 -4.90 15.13 23.12
C PRO A 309 -5.06 15.91 21.79
N PRO A 310 -5.92 16.92 21.73
CA PRO A 310 -6.03 17.77 20.54
C PRO A 310 -4.68 18.42 20.21
N LEU A 311 -4.29 18.38 18.94
CA LEU A 311 -3.17 19.12 18.39
C LEU A 311 -3.56 20.60 18.29
N LEU A 312 -2.68 21.49 18.74
CA LEU A 312 -2.81 22.93 18.49
C LEU A 312 -2.17 23.25 17.14
N VAL A 313 -2.96 23.75 16.21
CA VAL A 313 -2.47 24.43 15.01
C VAL A 313 -2.46 25.92 15.33
N ASP A 314 -1.28 26.54 15.26
CA ASP A 314 -1.10 27.93 15.64
C ASP A 314 -0.54 28.75 14.47
N ARG A 315 -1.04 29.99 14.35
CA ARG A 315 -0.58 31.02 13.41
C ARG A 315 -0.44 30.58 11.95
N GLN A 316 -1.37 29.79 11.44
CA GLN A 316 -1.43 29.48 10.01
C GLN A 316 -1.92 30.72 9.24
N LEU A 317 -1.23 31.10 8.16
CA LEU A 317 -1.69 32.16 7.27
C LEU A 317 -2.83 31.64 6.39
N TYR A 318 -3.86 32.46 6.23
CA TYR A 318 -5.05 32.15 5.43
C TYR A 318 -5.49 33.36 4.62
N ARG A 319 -5.72 33.17 3.32
CA ARG A 319 -6.27 34.21 2.46
C ARG A 319 -7.80 34.12 2.39
N VAL A 320 -8.49 35.16 2.84
CA VAL A 320 -9.96 35.23 2.82
C VAL A 320 -10.42 35.62 1.42
N HIS A 321 -11.01 34.72 0.63
CA HIS A 321 -11.43 35.04 -0.74
C HIS A 321 -12.75 35.82 -0.82
N ALA A 322 -12.92 36.55 -1.93
CA ALA A 322 -14.18 37.23 -2.25
C ALA A 322 -15.31 36.23 -2.48
N LEU A 323 -16.46 36.44 -1.82
CA LEU A 323 -17.70 35.73 -2.14
C LEU A 323 -18.15 36.11 -3.55
N THR A 324 -17.96 35.22 -4.52
CA THR A 324 -18.89 35.15 -5.65
C THR A 324 -20.08 34.33 -5.17
N ASP A 325 -21.26 34.96 -5.19
CA ASP A 325 -22.60 34.37 -5.22
C ASP A 325 -22.76 32.86 -4.99
N ARG A 326 -23.71 32.53 -4.11
CA ARG A 326 -24.15 31.17 -3.75
C ARG A 326 -24.25 30.21 -4.96
N LYS A 327 -23.18 29.46 -5.27
CA LYS A 327 -23.11 28.13 -5.92
C LYS A 327 -21.64 27.74 -6.22
N SER A 328 -21.02 27.04 -5.25
CA SER A 328 -19.70 26.35 -5.28
C SER A 328 -18.42 27.20 -5.47
N PRO A 329 -17.31 26.88 -4.75
CA PRO A 329 -16.14 27.75 -4.58
C PRO A 329 -15.10 27.52 -5.68
N GLY A 330 -15.26 28.18 -6.83
CA GLY A 330 -14.36 28.03 -7.98
C GLY A 330 -13.00 28.74 -7.90
N HIS A 331 -12.51 29.14 -6.73
CA HIS A 331 -11.17 29.72 -6.57
C HIS A 331 -10.53 29.24 -5.27
N TRP A 332 -9.89 28.07 -5.34
CA TRP A 332 -8.93 27.62 -4.33
C TRP A 332 -7.53 27.87 -4.92
N ASP A 333 -6.72 28.71 -4.27
CA ASP A 333 -5.34 29.02 -4.69
C ASP A 333 -4.28 28.26 -3.87
N GLY A 334 -4.70 27.23 -3.12
CA GLY A 334 -3.79 26.38 -2.37
C GLY A 334 -3.44 26.86 -0.95
N GLU A 335 -3.94 28.01 -0.47
CA GLU A 335 -3.55 28.56 0.85
C GLU A 335 -4.68 28.55 1.91
N GLY A 336 -5.56 27.52 1.88
CA GLY A 336 -6.74 27.41 2.76
C GLY A 336 -6.66 26.39 3.91
N PRO A 337 -7.50 26.49 4.97
CA PRO A 337 -7.40 25.73 6.23
C PRO A 337 -7.91 24.28 6.10
N ARG A 338 -8.20 23.85 4.87
CA ARG A 338 -8.48 22.47 4.45
C ARG A 338 -7.81 22.12 3.12
N GLY A 339 -6.84 22.93 2.65
CA GLY A 339 -6.20 22.81 1.34
C GLY A 339 -4.68 22.62 1.41
N PRO A 340 -4.09 21.90 0.44
CA PRO A 340 -2.84 21.20 0.59
C PRO A 340 -1.65 22.09 0.23
N GLY A 341 -1.41 23.12 1.04
CA GLY A 341 -0.07 23.66 1.23
C GLY A 341 0.75 22.75 2.13
N THR A 342 0.90 21.49 1.70
CA THR A 342 1.82 20.46 2.22
C THR A 342 1.46 19.79 3.57
N HIS A 343 1.36 18.45 3.52
CA HIS A 343 1.80 17.54 4.60
C HIS A 343 0.92 17.40 5.88
N ARG A 344 -0.40 17.15 5.84
CA ARG A 344 -1.15 16.83 7.09
C ARG A 344 -2.28 15.79 6.95
N SER A 345 -2.35 14.91 7.95
CA SER A 345 -3.32 13.82 8.11
C SER A 345 -4.75 14.26 8.43
N TYR A 346 -5.68 13.31 8.35
CA TYR A 346 -7.12 13.54 8.62
C TYR A 346 -7.36 14.10 10.03
N GLN A 347 -7.86 15.34 10.08
CA GLN A 347 -8.05 16.13 11.30
C GLN A 347 -9.48 16.66 11.42
N ARG A 348 -9.99 16.72 12.66
CA ARG A 348 -11.28 17.34 12.98
C ARG A 348 -11.07 18.55 13.87
N LEU A 349 -11.49 19.73 13.41
CA LEU A 349 -11.50 20.96 14.22
C LEU A 349 -12.26 20.73 15.54
N VAL A 350 -11.68 21.14 16.67
CA VAL A 350 -12.38 21.22 17.95
C VAL A 350 -13.36 22.39 17.86
N PRO A 351 -14.68 22.16 18.02
CA PRO A 351 -15.68 23.22 17.92
C PRO A 351 -15.36 24.41 18.83
N GLY A 352 -15.52 25.62 18.29
CA GLY A 352 -15.26 26.87 19.01
C GLY A 352 -13.78 27.19 19.28
N SER A 353 -12.83 26.37 18.81
CA SER A 353 -11.39 26.64 19.00
C SER A 353 -10.77 27.57 17.98
N LEU A 354 -11.47 27.87 16.88
CA LEU A 354 -10.97 28.73 15.81
C LEU A 354 -10.85 30.18 16.29
N VAL A 355 -9.65 30.72 16.18
CA VAL A 355 -9.32 32.13 16.40
C VAL A 355 -8.82 32.68 15.07
N VAL A 356 -9.41 33.78 14.61
CA VAL A 356 -9.00 34.51 13.41
C VAL A 356 -8.44 35.86 13.83
N SER A 357 -7.26 36.21 13.36
CA SER A 357 -6.55 37.43 13.73
C SER A 357 -5.84 38.06 12.54
N SER A 358 -5.41 39.32 12.66
CA SER A 358 -4.51 39.92 11.67
C SER A 358 -3.20 39.13 11.60
N THR A 359 -2.48 39.20 10.49
CA THR A 359 -1.23 38.42 10.29
C THR A 359 -0.15 38.70 11.35
N ASP A 360 -0.16 39.90 11.92
CA ASP A 360 0.71 40.32 13.03
C ASP A 360 0.15 39.96 14.42
N GLY A 361 -1.09 39.45 14.50
CA GLY A 361 -1.80 39.10 15.74
C GLY A 361 -2.32 40.30 16.54
N SER A 362 -2.23 41.53 16.03
CA SER A 362 -2.64 42.75 16.73
C SER A 362 -4.16 42.89 16.91
N THR A 363 -4.94 42.30 16.02
CA THR A 363 -6.40 42.34 16.04
C THR A 363 -6.97 40.93 15.98
N VAL A 364 -7.82 40.56 16.94
CA VAL A 364 -8.61 39.32 16.89
C VAL A 364 -9.99 39.65 16.32
N TYR A 365 -10.35 39.00 15.22
CA TYR A 365 -11.62 39.19 14.53
C TYR A 365 -12.72 38.34 15.18
N ARG A 366 -13.96 38.82 15.13
CA ARG A 366 -15.11 38.17 15.78
C ARG A 366 -15.92 37.34 14.77
N PRO A 367 -16.28 36.09 15.11
CA PRO A 367 -17.19 35.29 14.29
C PRO A 367 -18.56 35.97 14.20
N ASP A 368 -19.22 35.80 13.05
CA ASP A 368 -20.51 36.36 12.64
C ASP A 368 -20.60 37.90 12.63
N VAL A 369 -19.50 38.59 12.92
CA VAL A 369 -19.39 40.06 12.88
C VAL A 369 -18.34 40.49 11.86
N ASP A 370 -17.14 39.94 11.96
CA ASP A 370 -16.02 40.25 11.07
C ASP A 370 -15.86 39.18 9.99
N TYR A 371 -16.19 37.92 10.30
CA TYR A 371 -16.18 36.80 9.36
C TYR A 371 -17.29 35.79 9.65
N ILE A 372 -17.64 34.97 8.65
CA ILE A 372 -18.49 33.79 8.76
C ILE A 372 -17.62 32.56 8.55
N TYR A 373 -17.64 31.60 9.49
CA TYR A 373 -16.98 30.32 9.30
C TYR A 373 -17.92 29.34 8.61
N ASP A 374 -17.52 28.86 7.44
CA ASP A 374 -18.24 27.83 6.71
C ASP A 374 -17.81 26.46 7.22
N TYR A 375 -18.60 25.86 8.11
CA TYR A 375 -18.30 24.55 8.69
C TYR A 375 -18.24 23.43 7.65
N TYR A 376 -18.97 23.59 6.54
CA TYR A 376 -19.04 22.63 5.45
C TYR A 376 -17.74 22.65 4.64
N TRP A 377 -17.33 23.81 4.13
CA TRP A 377 -16.09 23.94 3.35
C TRP A 377 -14.82 24.15 4.18
N GLY A 378 -14.95 24.43 5.48
CA GLY A 378 -13.83 24.82 6.35
C GLY A 378 -13.20 26.17 6.00
N SER A 379 -13.92 27.02 5.27
CA SER A 379 -13.44 28.32 4.79
C SER A 379 -13.87 29.47 5.70
N ILE A 380 -13.08 30.53 5.78
CA ILE A 380 -13.48 31.78 6.43
C ILE A 380 -13.94 32.74 5.35
N LYS A 381 -15.14 33.31 5.52
CA LYS A 381 -15.78 34.25 4.59
C LYS A 381 -15.91 35.62 5.23
N PRO A 382 -15.84 36.72 4.47
CA PRO A 382 -16.15 38.05 5.01
C PRO A 382 -17.60 38.10 5.50
N ALA A 383 -17.84 38.66 6.69
CA ALA A 383 -19.19 39.00 7.12
C ALA A 383 -19.62 40.33 6.47
N THR A 384 -20.91 40.47 6.14
CA THR A 384 -21.43 41.70 5.54
C THR A 384 -21.23 42.89 6.47
N GLY A 385 -20.41 43.87 6.05
CA GLY A 385 -20.07 45.04 6.87
C GLY A 385 -19.03 44.79 7.96
N GLY A 386 -18.39 43.61 7.96
CA GLY A 386 -17.35 43.23 8.91
C GLY A 386 -15.98 43.85 8.61
N ALA A 387 -15.06 43.74 9.57
CA ALA A 387 -13.71 44.29 9.44
C ALA A 387 -12.82 43.56 8.41
N ILE A 388 -13.08 42.28 8.13
CA ILE A 388 -12.34 41.50 7.14
C ILE A 388 -12.92 41.78 5.75
N GLN A 389 -12.06 42.19 4.82
CA GLN A 389 -12.43 42.41 3.42
C GLN A 389 -12.05 41.20 2.55
N PRO A 390 -12.68 41.00 1.39
CA PRO A 390 -12.19 40.08 0.38
C PRO A 390 -10.69 40.23 0.05
N ASN A 391 -10.03 39.10 -0.18
CA ASN A 391 -8.60 38.93 -0.44
C ASN A 391 -7.67 39.44 0.67
N THR A 392 -8.15 39.47 1.93
CA THR A 392 -7.33 39.82 3.09
C THR A 392 -6.62 38.57 3.63
N ASP A 393 -5.33 38.68 3.89
CA ASP A 393 -4.58 37.65 4.61
C ASP A 393 -4.81 37.79 6.12
N VAL A 394 -5.12 36.68 6.78
CA VAL A 394 -5.37 36.58 8.22
C VAL A 394 -4.52 35.45 8.80
N ALA A 395 -4.22 35.51 10.10
CA ALA A 395 -3.65 34.40 10.85
C ALA A 395 -4.75 33.64 11.59
N ILE A 396 -4.75 32.32 11.47
CA ILE A 396 -5.69 31.43 12.16
C ILE A 396 -4.97 30.52 13.15
N ALA A 397 -5.63 30.27 14.27
CA ALA A 397 -5.22 29.28 15.25
C ALA A 397 -6.43 28.44 15.64
N TYR A 398 -6.24 27.13 15.81
CA TYR A 398 -7.30 26.22 16.18
C TYR A 398 -6.77 24.93 16.80
N LYS A 399 -7.61 24.22 17.55
CA LYS A 399 -7.31 22.87 18.00
C LYS A 399 -7.93 21.87 17.05
N CYS A 400 -7.25 20.78 16.75
CA CYS A 400 -7.80 19.68 15.99
C CYS A 400 -7.52 18.34 16.65
N HIS A 401 -8.46 17.42 16.49
CA HIS A 401 -8.28 16.03 16.82
C HIS A 401 -7.73 15.26 15.63
N ARG A 402 -6.98 14.18 15.88
CA ARG A 402 -6.44 13.27 14.86
C ARG A 402 -6.94 11.85 15.14
N GLY A 403 -7.01 11.03 14.09
CA GLY A 403 -7.24 9.59 14.26
C GLY A 403 -5.93 8.81 14.44
N ARG A 404 -6.01 7.57 14.93
CA ARG A 404 -4.94 6.54 14.83
C ARG A 404 -5.54 5.15 14.96
N TYR A 405 -4.79 4.12 14.60
CA TYR A 405 -5.12 2.74 14.93
C TYR A 405 -4.23 2.23 16.06
N ASP A 406 -4.81 1.50 17.00
CA ASP A 406 -4.07 0.70 17.98
C ASP A 406 -4.34 -0.78 17.69
N THR A 407 -3.35 -1.66 17.82
CA THR A 407 -3.49 -3.08 17.49
C THR A 407 -3.41 -3.93 18.74
N ILE A 408 -4.35 -4.85 18.95
CA ILE A 408 -4.21 -5.91 19.94
C ILE A 408 -3.44 -7.07 19.29
N ALA A 409 -2.27 -7.36 19.85
CA ALA A 409 -1.40 -8.45 19.41
C ALA A 409 -1.24 -9.48 20.53
N ILE A 410 -1.16 -10.76 20.15
CA ILE A 410 -0.85 -11.86 21.06
C ILE A 410 0.50 -12.46 20.68
N ASP A 411 1.39 -12.53 21.66
CA ASP A 411 2.73 -13.09 21.47
C ASP A 411 2.72 -14.63 21.55
N PRO A 412 3.83 -15.31 21.20
CA PRO A 412 3.91 -16.77 21.29
C PRO A 412 3.71 -17.35 22.70
N SER A 413 3.75 -16.53 23.76
CA SER A 413 3.46 -16.97 25.14
C SER A 413 1.97 -16.91 25.50
N GLY A 414 1.12 -16.50 24.55
CA GLY A 414 -0.31 -16.28 24.77
C GLY A 414 -0.61 -14.95 25.46
N LYS A 415 0.38 -14.06 25.62
CA LYS A 415 0.16 -12.76 26.26
C LYS A 415 -0.34 -11.76 25.24
N ALA A 416 -1.58 -11.31 25.44
CA ALA A 416 -2.15 -10.20 24.68
C ALA A 416 -1.61 -8.85 25.18
N SER A 417 -1.38 -7.93 24.24
CA SER A 417 -0.95 -6.56 24.50
C SER A 417 -1.49 -5.61 23.45
N ILE A 418 -1.46 -4.31 23.74
CA ILE A 418 -1.82 -3.27 22.79
C ILE A 418 -0.55 -2.60 22.25
N VAL A 419 -0.41 -2.60 20.93
CA VAL A 419 0.58 -1.81 20.21
C VAL A 419 -0.12 -0.53 19.76
N ARG A 420 0.36 0.62 20.24
CA ARG A 420 -0.23 1.92 19.91
C ARG A 420 0.29 2.39 18.55
N GLY A 421 -0.59 2.86 17.68
CA GLY A 421 -0.17 3.44 16.40
C GLY A 421 0.12 4.92 16.47
N GLU A 422 0.56 5.46 15.35
CA GLU A 422 0.83 6.88 15.20
C GLU A 422 -0.41 7.62 14.66
N SER A 423 -0.62 8.84 15.12
CA SER A 423 -1.65 9.74 14.57
C SER A 423 -1.18 10.58 13.39
N MET A 424 0.12 10.47 13.07
CA MET A 424 0.73 11.03 11.88
C MET A 424 1.03 9.86 10.94
N PRO A 425 0.63 9.92 9.67
CA PRO A 425 1.10 8.97 8.68
C PRO A 425 2.61 9.19 8.47
N PRO A 426 3.35 8.12 8.10
CA PRO A 426 4.77 8.21 7.78
C PRO A 426 5.05 9.22 6.68
N ASP A 427 4.18 9.27 5.67
CA ASP A 427 4.15 10.32 4.68
C ASP A 427 2.98 11.28 4.93
N PRO A 428 3.24 12.53 5.32
CA PRO A 428 2.21 13.49 5.61
C PRO A 428 1.46 14.00 4.35
N THR A 429 1.89 13.63 3.13
CA THR A 429 1.14 13.85 1.88
C THR A 429 0.00 12.85 1.66
N GLU A 430 -0.03 11.75 2.41
CA GLU A 430 -1.12 10.79 2.36
C GLU A 430 -2.40 11.37 3.01
N LEU A 431 -3.45 11.50 2.21
CA LEU A 431 -4.78 11.95 2.65
C LEU A 431 -5.56 10.84 3.39
N LEU A 432 -4.92 9.69 3.64
CA LEU A 432 -5.52 8.51 4.26
C LEU A 432 -5.45 8.56 5.80
N LEU A 433 -6.21 7.65 6.43
CA LEU A 433 -6.05 7.37 7.85
C LEU A 433 -4.66 6.75 8.11
N PRO A 434 -4.05 6.96 9.29
CA PRO A 434 -2.75 6.36 9.62
C PRO A 434 -2.74 4.84 9.46
N TYR A 435 -1.56 4.25 9.22
CA TYR A 435 -1.41 2.79 9.20
C TYR A 435 -1.65 2.19 10.60
N PRO A 436 -2.29 1.01 10.73
CA PRO A 436 -2.15 0.21 11.93
C PRO A 436 -0.68 -0.02 12.25
N PRO A 437 -0.29 0.01 13.53
CA PRO A 437 1.10 -0.17 13.91
C PRO A 437 1.60 -1.53 13.45
N ALA A 438 2.88 -1.57 13.08
CA ALA A 438 3.60 -2.83 12.94
C ALA A 438 3.56 -3.57 14.27
N ILE A 439 3.32 -4.87 14.22
CA ILE A 439 3.43 -5.76 15.39
C ILE A 439 4.71 -6.59 15.24
N PRO A 440 5.27 -7.13 16.34
CA PRO A 440 6.41 -8.04 16.23
C PRO A 440 6.09 -9.21 15.29
N GLU A 441 7.03 -9.58 14.42
CA GLU A 441 6.80 -10.60 13.37
C GLU A 441 6.37 -11.98 13.91
N SER A 442 6.71 -12.26 15.18
CA SER A 442 6.35 -13.49 15.88
C SER A 442 4.96 -13.44 16.53
N SER A 443 4.28 -12.30 16.52
CA SER A 443 2.97 -12.12 17.15
C SER A 443 1.83 -12.29 16.16
N LEU A 444 0.65 -12.64 16.67
CA LEU A 444 -0.60 -12.67 15.90
C LEU A 444 -1.39 -11.40 16.17
N ARG A 445 -1.82 -10.73 15.10
CA ARG A 445 -2.77 -9.62 15.16
C ARG A 445 -4.16 -10.18 15.46
N LEU A 446 -4.74 -9.82 16.61
CA LEU A 446 -6.11 -10.18 16.95
C LEU A 446 -7.13 -9.15 16.44
N GLY A 447 -6.72 -7.89 16.31
CA GLY A 447 -7.57 -6.85 15.73
C GLY A 447 -6.96 -5.46 15.83
N ASN A 448 -7.40 -4.58 14.94
CA ASN A 448 -7.07 -3.16 14.94
C ASN A 448 -8.24 -2.36 15.53
N ILE A 449 -7.93 -1.33 16.30
CA ILE A 449 -8.89 -0.46 16.98
C ILE A 449 -8.62 0.95 16.48
N PHE A 450 -9.48 1.45 15.59
CA PHE A 450 -9.43 2.85 15.22
C PHE A 450 -9.80 3.70 16.44
N THR A 451 -9.07 4.77 16.71
CA THR A 451 -9.42 5.82 17.67
C THR A 451 -9.81 7.06 16.89
N GLY A 452 -11.08 7.43 17.01
CA GLY A 452 -11.65 8.57 16.30
C GLY A 452 -11.17 9.92 16.80
N TRP A 453 -11.73 10.97 16.19
CA TRP A 453 -11.34 12.34 16.48
C TRP A 453 -11.76 12.78 17.89
N THR A 454 -12.98 12.54 18.30
CA THR A 454 -13.41 12.83 19.69
C THR A 454 -13.45 11.54 20.50
N ASN A 455 -13.04 11.58 21.76
CA ASN A 455 -13.07 10.41 22.62
C ASN A 455 -14.13 10.54 23.72
N ASN A 456 -15.33 10.00 23.47
CA ASN A 456 -16.35 9.95 24.52
C ASN A 456 -16.87 8.54 24.84
N LYS A 457 -16.91 7.57 23.89
CA LYS A 457 -17.21 6.13 24.10
C LYS A 457 -17.04 5.31 22.80
N ILE A 458 -16.66 4.03 22.93
CA ILE A 458 -16.84 2.99 21.90
C ILE A 458 -18.21 2.35 22.13
N THR A 459 -19.18 2.56 21.22
CA THR A 459 -20.62 2.24 21.42
C THR A 459 -21.15 1.00 20.74
N GLU A 460 -20.47 0.51 19.69
CA GLU A 460 -20.60 -0.86 19.19
C GLU A 460 -19.26 -1.37 18.63
N GLY A 461 -19.13 -2.68 18.44
CA GLY A 461 -17.96 -3.29 17.83
C GLY A 461 -17.90 -4.78 18.14
N SER A 462 -17.91 -5.58 17.08
CA SER A 462 -17.60 -7.00 17.10
C SER A 462 -16.71 -7.26 15.89
N ILE A 463 -15.62 -7.97 16.10
CA ILE A 463 -14.96 -8.65 14.98
C ILE A 463 -15.97 -9.68 14.45
N GLY A 464 -16.19 -9.68 13.13
CA GLY A 464 -17.13 -10.60 12.50
C GLY A 464 -16.86 -12.04 12.94
N ASP A 465 -17.93 -12.79 13.23
CA ASP A 465 -17.86 -14.24 13.25
C ASP A 465 -17.37 -14.68 11.86
N PHE A 466 -16.10 -15.10 11.76
CA PHE A 466 -15.70 -15.90 10.63
C PHE A 466 -16.43 -17.23 10.77
N VAL A 467 -17.49 -17.44 9.97
CA VAL A 467 -17.93 -18.79 9.64
C VAL A 467 -16.94 -19.25 8.60
N PRO A 468 -16.06 -20.23 8.89
CA PRO A 468 -15.25 -20.83 7.84
C PRO A 468 -16.22 -21.34 6.78
N ASP A 469 -16.00 -20.97 5.51
CA ASP A 469 -16.68 -21.67 4.45
C ASP A 469 -16.27 -23.14 4.56
N SER A 470 -17.20 -23.99 5.00
CA SER A 470 -16.97 -25.40 5.35
C SER A 470 -16.61 -26.28 4.14
N GLN A 471 -16.05 -25.70 3.08
CA GLN A 471 -15.80 -26.33 1.78
C GLN A 471 -14.41 -26.07 1.19
N ASN A 472 -13.54 -25.22 1.79
CA ASN A 472 -12.20 -24.96 1.24
C ASN A 472 -11.08 -25.20 2.27
N GLU A 473 -10.51 -26.41 2.26
CA GLU A 473 -9.36 -26.82 3.08
C GLU A 473 -7.99 -26.30 2.57
N SER A 474 -7.93 -25.24 1.73
CA SER A 474 -6.66 -24.89 1.04
C SER A 474 -6.17 -23.44 1.11
N SER A 475 -6.79 -22.53 1.86
CA SER A 475 -6.18 -21.21 2.12
C SER A 475 -5.57 -21.17 3.53
N SER A 476 -4.25 -21.34 3.63
CA SER A 476 -3.46 -21.23 4.86
C SER A 476 -3.15 -19.80 5.29
N GLU A 477 -3.66 -18.79 4.58
CA GLU A 477 -3.48 -17.40 4.95
C GLU A 477 -4.54 -17.00 5.98
N ALA A 478 -4.12 -16.87 7.24
CA ALA A 478 -4.92 -16.28 8.30
C ALA A 478 -5.27 -14.83 7.91
N THR A 479 -6.47 -14.64 7.36
CA THR A 479 -7.00 -13.31 7.06
C THR A 479 -7.13 -12.52 8.38
N PRO A 480 -6.65 -11.27 8.46
CA PRO A 480 -6.78 -10.46 9.67
C PRO A 480 -8.24 -10.33 10.09
N LEU A 481 -8.51 -10.72 11.34
CA LEU A 481 -9.78 -10.48 12.03
C LEU A 481 -9.96 -8.96 12.20
N GLU A 482 -10.83 -8.35 11.40
CA GLU A 482 -11.06 -6.91 11.42
C GLU A 482 -12.10 -6.49 12.47
N ALA A 483 -11.71 -5.59 13.38
CA ALA A 483 -12.60 -5.00 14.37
C ALA A 483 -12.92 -3.54 13.98
N GLY A 484 -14.16 -3.28 13.57
CA GLY A 484 -14.70 -1.92 13.52
C GLY A 484 -15.33 -1.54 14.87
N GLY A 485 -14.91 -0.44 15.48
CA GLY A 485 -15.57 0.16 16.64
C GLY A 485 -16.43 1.36 16.22
N ARG A 486 -17.68 1.44 16.68
CA ARG A 486 -18.54 2.63 16.57
C ARG A 486 -18.15 3.63 17.65
N TYR A 487 -18.03 4.89 17.26
CA TYR A 487 -17.83 6.03 18.16
C TYR A 487 -19.09 6.89 18.17
N ASP A 488 -19.37 7.57 19.29
CA ASP A 488 -20.54 8.45 19.49
C ASP A 488 -20.72 9.56 18.44
N ASP A 489 -19.72 9.82 17.59
CA ASP A 489 -19.76 10.81 16.51
C ASP A 489 -20.38 10.29 15.20
N ILE A 490 -20.77 9.02 15.13
CA ILE A 490 -21.52 8.39 14.03
C ILE A 490 -22.78 7.72 14.61
N LEU A 491 -23.75 8.54 15.03
CA LEU A 491 -25.01 8.02 15.56
C LEU A 491 -25.83 7.29 14.46
N PRO A 492 -26.51 6.17 14.80
CA PRO A 492 -27.54 5.60 13.94
C PRO A 492 -28.57 6.66 13.58
N ARG A 493 -28.96 6.70 12.31
CA ARG A 493 -29.95 7.65 11.81
C ARG A 493 -31.24 6.92 11.50
N ASP A 494 -32.34 7.53 11.89
CA ASP A 494 -33.67 7.10 11.50
C ASP A 494 -34.09 7.93 10.28
N TYR A 495 -34.54 7.26 9.24
CA TYR A 495 -34.88 7.84 7.96
C TYR A 495 -36.34 7.60 7.66
N LEU A 496 -37.09 8.65 7.34
CA LEU A 496 -38.46 8.54 6.91
C LEU A 496 -38.51 8.51 5.38
N VAL A 497 -38.95 7.39 4.82
CA VAL A 497 -39.21 7.24 3.38
C VAL A 497 -40.71 7.40 3.15
N GLU A 498 -41.10 8.26 2.21
CA GLU A 498 -42.51 8.49 1.86
C GLU A 498 -42.73 8.33 0.35
N ILE A 499 -43.79 7.63 -0.06
CA ILE A 499 -44.25 7.58 -1.45
C ILE A 499 -45.03 8.87 -1.78
N GLU A 500 -44.54 9.64 -2.73
CA GLU A 500 -45.21 10.86 -3.18
C GLU A 500 -46.22 10.58 -4.30
N GLU A 501 -45.85 9.71 -5.25
CA GLU A 501 -46.70 9.32 -6.37
C GLU A 501 -46.50 7.84 -6.71
N PRO A 502 -47.56 7.01 -6.68
CA PRO A 502 -47.48 5.65 -7.20
C PRO A 502 -47.45 5.68 -8.73
N GLY A 503 -46.44 5.06 -9.33
CA GLY A 503 -46.27 4.96 -10.77
C GLY A 503 -46.94 3.70 -11.36
N PRO A 504 -46.73 3.43 -12.66
CA PRO A 504 -47.08 2.15 -13.29
C PRO A 504 -46.51 0.94 -12.52
N VAL A 505 -47.03 -0.26 -12.75
CA VAL A 505 -46.56 -1.49 -12.09
C VAL A 505 -45.04 -1.60 -12.20
N GLY A 506 -44.35 -1.55 -11.06
CA GLY A 506 -42.87 -1.62 -11.00
C GLY A 506 -42.16 -0.26 -10.90
N ILE A 507 -42.86 0.87 -10.83
CA ILE A 507 -42.27 2.21 -10.72
C ILE A 507 -42.97 3.02 -9.60
N ALA A 508 -42.20 3.76 -8.81
CA ALA A 508 -42.74 4.71 -7.83
C ALA A 508 -41.86 5.96 -7.69
N THR A 509 -42.48 7.06 -7.26
CA THR A 509 -41.79 8.28 -6.85
C THR A 509 -41.81 8.38 -5.32
N TYR A 510 -40.64 8.42 -4.70
CA TYR A 510 -40.49 8.51 -3.24
C TYR A 510 -39.59 9.68 -2.83
N ARG A 511 -39.65 10.07 -1.56
CA ARG A 511 -38.78 11.08 -0.94
C ARG A 511 -38.32 10.64 0.45
N VAL A 512 -37.15 11.12 0.87
CA VAL A 512 -36.50 10.68 2.12
C VAL A 512 -36.25 11.88 3.04
N ALA A 513 -36.47 11.72 4.35
CA ALA A 513 -36.02 12.62 5.41
C ALA A 513 -35.18 11.83 6.44
N ALA A 514 -34.36 12.51 7.26
CA ALA A 514 -33.45 11.89 8.23
C ALA A 514 -33.49 12.58 9.60
N THR A 515 -33.24 11.83 10.68
CA THR A 515 -32.93 12.40 12.02
C THR A 515 -31.47 12.84 12.14
N GLY A 516 -31.23 13.75 13.09
CA GLY A 516 -29.89 14.16 13.52
C GLY A 516 -29.28 15.30 12.70
N ASP A 517 -28.06 15.71 13.09
CA ASP A 517 -27.37 16.83 12.45
C ASP A 517 -27.06 16.49 10.97
N PRO A 518 -27.46 17.35 10.01
CA PRO A 518 -26.76 17.46 8.74
C PRO A 518 -25.30 17.76 9.10
N TYR A 519 -24.37 16.90 8.67
CA TYR A 519 -22.96 17.04 9.09
C TYR A 519 -22.49 18.48 8.84
N GLY A 520 -22.23 19.24 9.93
CA GLY A 520 -21.74 20.62 9.88
C GLY A 520 -22.69 21.75 10.29
N VAL A 521 -23.92 21.51 10.80
CA VAL A 521 -24.76 22.61 11.32
C VAL A 521 -25.62 22.18 12.53
N ASP A 522 -25.78 23.06 13.53
CA ASP A 522 -26.73 22.98 14.68
C ASP A 522 -28.20 23.25 14.24
N PRO A 523 -29.25 22.83 15.00
CA PRO A 523 -29.34 21.77 16.02
C PRO A 523 -29.99 20.48 15.46
N PRO A 524 -30.05 19.38 16.25
CA PRO A 524 -30.62 18.09 15.81
C PRO A 524 -32.05 18.20 15.30
N ARG A 525 -32.31 17.63 14.12
CA ARG A 525 -33.65 17.55 13.53
C ARG A 525 -34.45 16.37 14.11
N SER A 526 -35.67 16.65 14.58
CA SER A 526 -36.66 15.64 14.98
C SER A 526 -37.45 15.14 13.75
N LEU A 527 -37.94 13.89 13.78
CA LEU A 527 -38.91 13.37 12.81
C LEU A 527 -40.32 13.97 12.96
N ASP A 528 -40.57 14.75 14.01
CA ASP A 528 -41.85 15.43 14.22
C ASP A 528 -42.10 16.53 13.17
N GLU A 529 -41.03 17.08 12.57
CA GLU A 529 -41.08 18.05 11.47
C GLU A 529 -40.04 17.68 10.38
N PRO A 530 -40.29 16.62 9.58
CA PRO A 530 -39.29 16.10 8.65
C PRO A 530 -39.06 17.06 7.47
N VAL A 531 -37.79 17.37 7.19
CA VAL A 531 -37.39 18.08 5.97
C VAL A 531 -37.07 17.02 4.91
N PHE A 532 -38.00 16.84 3.97
CA PHE A 532 -37.83 15.91 2.88
C PHE A 532 -36.84 16.43 1.83
N GLY A 533 -36.03 15.52 1.32
CA GLY A 533 -35.24 15.73 0.11
C GLY A 533 -36.11 15.74 -1.15
N PRO A 534 -35.46 15.95 -2.31
CA PRO A 534 -36.13 15.87 -3.59
C PRO A 534 -36.71 14.49 -3.85
N SER A 535 -37.76 14.46 -4.66
CA SER A 535 -38.45 13.25 -5.06
C SER A 535 -37.66 12.48 -6.11
N ILE A 536 -37.62 11.16 -5.96
CA ILE A 536 -36.83 10.25 -6.78
C ILE A 536 -37.80 9.24 -7.40
N ARG A 537 -37.81 9.18 -8.72
CA ARG A 537 -38.55 8.19 -9.49
C ARG A 537 -37.64 6.98 -9.71
N THR A 538 -38.08 5.78 -9.32
CA THR A 538 -37.27 4.56 -9.36
C THR A 538 -38.08 3.33 -9.77
N SER A 539 -37.38 2.27 -10.17
CA SER A 539 -37.92 0.92 -10.24
C SER A 539 -38.14 0.35 -8.84
N THR A 540 -39.35 -0.15 -8.57
CA THR A 540 -39.69 -0.87 -7.32
C THR A 540 -39.37 -2.36 -7.42
N GLN A 541 -38.82 -2.82 -8.55
CA GLN A 541 -38.42 -4.21 -8.79
C GLN A 541 -36.96 -4.46 -8.42
N GLU A 542 -36.23 -3.45 -7.99
CA GLU A 542 -34.82 -3.52 -7.62
C GLU A 542 -34.55 -2.75 -6.32
N ALA A 543 -33.43 -3.07 -5.67
CA ALA A 543 -32.99 -2.34 -4.50
C ALA A 543 -32.56 -0.93 -4.91
N THR A 544 -33.35 0.07 -4.53
CA THR A 544 -33.15 1.46 -4.95
C THR A 544 -32.23 2.20 -3.98
N PRO A 545 -31.23 2.98 -4.45
CA PRO A 545 -30.42 3.81 -3.58
C PRO A 545 -31.23 4.86 -2.81
N LEU A 546 -30.99 4.98 -1.51
CA LEU A 546 -31.54 6.05 -0.70
C LEU A 546 -30.64 7.28 -0.85
N LEU A 547 -31.18 8.34 -1.44
CA LEU A 547 -30.48 9.62 -1.55
C LEU A 547 -30.95 10.55 -0.44
N PHE A 548 -30.02 10.99 0.39
CA PHE A 548 -30.31 11.64 1.65
C PHE A 548 -30.17 13.16 1.55
N PRO A 549 -31.18 13.95 1.94
CA PRO A 549 -31.09 15.40 1.90
C PRO A 549 -29.97 15.93 2.80
N VAL A 550 -29.17 16.86 2.26
CA VAL A 550 -28.24 17.69 3.02
C VAL A 550 -28.75 19.13 3.10
N ASN A 551 -28.14 19.95 3.96
CA ASN A 551 -28.71 21.23 4.39
C ASN A 551 -28.94 22.30 3.33
N ASP A 552 -28.30 22.17 2.17
CA ASP A 552 -28.44 23.09 1.05
C ASP A 552 -29.44 22.59 -0.02
N GLY A 553 -30.17 21.51 0.26
CA GLY A 553 -31.16 20.92 -0.62
C GLY A 553 -30.62 19.88 -1.62
N ARG A 554 -29.31 19.58 -1.60
CA ARG A 554 -28.70 18.48 -2.36
C ARG A 554 -28.93 17.12 -1.67
N THR A 555 -28.56 16.03 -2.33
CA THR A 555 -28.60 14.68 -1.73
C THR A 555 -27.22 14.02 -1.68
N ALA A 556 -26.97 13.23 -0.65
CA ALA A 556 -25.80 12.36 -0.54
C ALA A 556 -26.22 10.88 -0.67
N ASP A 557 -25.36 10.07 -1.29
CA ASP A 557 -25.53 8.62 -1.40
C ASP A 557 -24.67 7.94 -0.33
N TYR A 558 -25.34 7.24 0.59
CA TYR A 558 -24.67 6.48 1.67
C TYR A 558 -24.67 4.98 1.36
N SER A 559 -25.04 4.60 0.14
CA SER A 559 -25.06 3.20 -0.33
C SER A 559 -26.03 2.33 0.45
N LEU A 560 -26.95 2.99 1.13
CA LEU A 560 -28.11 2.38 1.71
C LEU A 560 -29.12 2.22 0.60
N ARG A 561 -29.64 1.02 0.45
CA ARG A 561 -30.67 0.72 -0.54
C ARG A 561 -31.96 0.38 0.18
N ILE A 562 -33.07 0.84 -0.35
CA ILE A 562 -34.39 0.35 0.03
C ILE A 562 -34.81 -0.70 -0.98
N ASP A 563 -35.09 -1.90 -0.48
CA ASP A 563 -35.66 -2.96 -1.29
C ASP A 563 -37.18 -2.94 -1.14
N PHE A 564 -37.87 -2.51 -2.21
CA PHE A 564 -39.34 -2.51 -2.24
C PHE A 564 -39.92 -3.91 -2.54
N ARG A 565 -39.10 -4.89 -2.97
CA ARG A 565 -39.55 -6.26 -3.33
C ARG A 565 -40.14 -7.06 -2.15
N PRO A 566 -39.52 -7.07 -0.94
CA PRO A 566 -40.02 -7.84 0.20
C PRO A 566 -41.28 -7.24 0.83
N MET A 567 -41.68 -6.02 0.45
CA MET A 567 -42.91 -5.35 0.93
C MET A 567 -44.20 -5.96 0.32
N GLY A 568 -44.09 -7.11 -0.36
CA GLY A 568 -45.10 -8.16 -0.35
C GLY A 568 -46.41 -7.85 -1.09
N GLY A 569 -46.34 -7.52 -2.38
CA GLY A 569 -47.53 -7.43 -3.24
C GLY A 569 -48.49 -6.27 -2.93
N THR A 570 -48.09 -5.35 -2.06
CA THR A 570 -48.87 -4.14 -1.73
C THR A 570 -48.69 -3.11 -2.85
N VAL A 571 -49.80 -2.62 -3.42
CA VAL A 571 -49.76 -1.45 -4.31
C VAL A 571 -49.31 -0.27 -3.45
N LEU A 572 -48.11 0.24 -3.69
CA LEU A 572 -47.62 1.45 -3.03
C LEU A 572 -48.68 2.55 -3.22
N ALA A 573 -49.12 3.17 -2.14
CA ALA A 573 -50.09 4.26 -2.17
C ALA A 573 -49.38 5.58 -1.87
N LYS A 574 -49.92 6.67 -2.44
CA LYS A 574 -49.47 8.02 -2.09
C LYS A 574 -49.62 8.23 -0.58
N GLY A 575 -48.53 8.61 0.07
CA GLY A 575 -48.47 8.86 1.51
C GLY A 575 -48.04 7.67 2.37
N ASP A 576 -47.78 6.50 1.79
CA ASP A 576 -47.17 5.39 2.54
C ASP A 576 -45.81 5.82 3.09
N ARG A 577 -45.55 5.48 4.36
CA ARG A 577 -44.37 5.91 5.11
C ARG A 577 -43.69 4.74 5.82
N TRP A 578 -42.36 4.73 5.79
CA TRP A 578 -41.53 3.81 6.56
C TRP A 578 -40.40 4.55 7.26
N THR A 579 -40.13 4.14 8.49
CA THR A 579 -38.91 4.55 9.19
C THR A 579 -37.86 3.47 9.04
N LEU A 580 -36.73 3.81 8.43
CA LEU A 580 -35.56 2.96 8.28
C LEU A 580 -34.51 3.43 9.26
N ARG A 581 -34.05 2.58 10.17
CA ARG A 581 -32.85 2.88 10.95
C ARG A 581 -31.65 2.39 10.17
N ALA A 582 -30.77 3.29 9.76
CA ALA A 582 -29.54 2.91 9.10
C ALA A 582 -28.32 3.28 9.93
N ASP A 583 -27.40 2.34 9.98
CA ASP A 583 -26.09 2.50 10.57
C ASP A 583 -25.11 2.86 9.44
N PRO A 584 -24.52 4.07 9.41
CA PRO A 584 -23.46 4.39 8.47
C PRO A 584 -22.21 3.59 8.90
N ARG A 585 -22.16 2.31 8.53
CA ARG A 585 -21.02 1.47 8.89
C ARG A 585 -19.80 1.98 8.15
N MET A 586 -18.79 2.40 8.90
CA MET A 586 -17.42 2.49 8.42
C MET A 586 -16.86 1.06 8.50
N ILE A 587 -17.00 0.25 7.45
CA ILE A 587 -16.29 -1.02 7.33
C ILE A 587 -15.05 -0.73 6.50
N PHE A 588 -13.91 -0.60 7.15
CA PHE A 588 -12.64 -0.34 6.51
C PHE A 588 -11.83 -1.62 6.52
N ASN A 589 -11.69 -2.26 5.36
CA ASN A 589 -10.71 -3.31 5.16
C ASN A 589 -9.56 -2.80 4.30
N ARG A 590 -8.39 -2.57 4.92
CA ARG A 590 -7.19 -2.13 4.19
C ARG A 590 -6.20 -3.27 3.93
N ASP A 591 -6.42 -4.42 4.57
CA ASP A 591 -5.67 -5.66 4.31
C ASP A 591 -6.38 -6.50 3.22
N ALA A 592 -7.61 -6.13 2.84
CA ALA A 592 -8.24 -6.51 1.60
C ALA A 592 -7.33 -5.97 0.51
N SER A 593 -6.67 -6.90 -0.19
CA SER A 593 -6.10 -6.57 -1.48
C SER A 593 -7.18 -5.81 -2.26
N PRO A 594 -6.84 -4.68 -2.94
CA PRO A 594 -7.76 -4.17 -3.92
C PRO A 594 -8.17 -5.38 -4.77
N PRO A 595 -9.47 -5.70 -4.89
CA PRO A 595 -9.88 -6.92 -5.57
C PRO A 595 -9.14 -6.96 -6.89
N GLU A 596 -8.56 -8.11 -7.26
CA GLU A 596 -7.72 -8.29 -8.45
C GLU A 596 -8.22 -7.34 -9.55
N LEU A 597 -7.51 -6.22 -9.73
CA LEU A 597 -8.21 -5.02 -10.22
C LEU A 597 -8.69 -5.17 -11.67
N PHE A 598 -8.27 -6.22 -12.37
CA PHE A 598 -9.05 -6.92 -13.39
C PHE A 598 -8.50 -8.33 -13.57
N PRO A 599 -9.31 -9.32 -13.93
CA PRO A 599 -8.82 -10.52 -14.59
C PRO A 599 -8.16 -10.13 -15.93
N ASN A 600 -6.95 -10.63 -16.20
CA ASN A 600 -6.16 -10.36 -17.43
C ASN A 600 -6.90 -10.63 -18.76
N ASN A 601 -8.10 -11.21 -18.73
CA ASN A 601 -8.88 -11.66 -19.89
C ASN A 601 -9.58 -10.52 -20.65
N GLU A 602 -9.88 -9.36 -20.04
CA GLU A 602 -10.56 -8.25 -20.74
C GLU A 602 -9.61 -7.36 -21.55
N ILE A 603 -8.35 -7.20 -21.10
CA ILE A 603 -7.35 -6.32 -21.73
C ILE A 603 -7.06 -6.77 -23.18
N GLU A 604 -6.86 -8.07 -23.42
CA GLU A 604 -6.57 -8.60 -24.76
C GLU A 604 -7.70 -8.32 -25.76
N GLY A 605 -8.96 -8.29 -25.30
CA GLY A 605 -10.10 -7.91 -26.13
C GLY A 605 -10.05 -6.45 -26.55
N GLN A 606 -9.72 -5.55 -25.61
CA GLN A 606 -9.61 -4.11 -25.87
C GLN A 606 -8.39 -3.77 -26.75
N ARG A 607 -7.26 -4.46 -26.55
CA ARG A 607 -6.04 -4.27 -27.36
C ARG A 607 -6.28 -4.48 -28.85
N LYS A 608 -7.11 -5.46 -29.23
CA LYS A 608 -7.47 -5.72 -30.63
C LYS A 608 -8.20 -4.54 -31.29
N LYS A 609 -8.84 -3.66 -30.51
CA LYS A 609 -9.58 -2.49 -30.99
C LYS A 609 -8.69 -1.27 -31.22
N ILE A 610 -7.41 -1.34 -30.83
CA ILE A 610 -6.39 -0.28 -31.03
C ILE A 610 -5.15 -0.78 -31.78
N GLN A 611 -5.32 -1.82 -32.61
CA GLN A 611 -4.23 -2.54 -33.23
C GLN A 611 -3.41 -1.66 -34.19
N LYS A 612 -4.02 -0.70 -34.89
CA LYS A 612 -3.29 0.16 -35.83
C LYS A 612 -2.34 1.09 -35.10
N THR A 613 -2.76 1.64 -33.96
CA THR A 613 -1.92 2.48 -33.11
C THR A 613 -0.74 1.68 -32.55
N LEU A 614 -0.98 0.46 -32.07
CA LEU A 614 0.06 -0.44 -31.58
C LEU A 614 1.11 -0.76 -32.66
N GLU A 615 0.66 -1.12 -33.87
CA GLU A 615 1.56 -1.43 -34.98
C GLU A 615 2.48 -0.26 -35.34
N ARG A 616 1.96 0.97 -35.31
CA ARG A 616 2.74 2.19 -35.57
C ARG A 616 3.77 2.44 -34.48
N LEU A 617 3.39 2.28 -33.22
CA LEU A 617 4.32 2.39 -32.08
C LEU A 617 5.45 1.34 -32.16
N GLU A 618 5.11 0.09 -32.48
CA GLU A 618 6.07 -1.01 -32.61
C GLU A 618 7.07 -0.79 -33.76
N GLN A 619 6.59 -0.19 -34.85
CA GLN A 619 7.40 0.21 -36.01
C GLN A 619 8.26 1.45 -35.77
N GLY A 620 8.11 2.12 -34.61
CA GLY A 620 8.83 3.35 -34.29
C GLY A 620 8.31 4.57 -35.04
N GLU A 621 7.06 4.54 -35.50
CA GLU A 621 6.45 5.68 -36.18
C GLU A 621 6.01 6.77 -35.21
N LYS A 622 5.65 7.93 -35.77
CA LYS A 622 5.00 9.00 -35.01
C LYS A 622 3.52 8.64 -34.77
N VAL A 623 3.08 8.80 -33.52
CA VAL A 623 1.68 8.63 -33.10
C VAL A 623 1.17 9.89 -32.42
N ARG A 624 0.04 10.41 -32.90
CA ARG A 624 -0.65 11.58 -32.35
C ARG A 624 -1.84 11.16 -31.52
N VAL A 625 -1.80 11.50 -30.23
CA VAL A 625 -2.86 11.23 -29.26
C VAL A 625 -3.59 12.52 -28.93
N VAL A 626 -4.91 12.55 -29.08
CA VAL A 626 -5.75 13.68 -28.65
C VAL A 626 -6.60 13.25 -27.47
N PHE A 627 -6.51 13.99 -26.36
CA PHE A 627 -7.35 13.80 -25.19
C PHE A 627 -8.53 14.75 -25.26
N LEU A 628 -9.71 14.20 -25.49
CA LEU A 628 -10.97 14.91 -25.52
C LEU A 628 -11.74 14.61 -24.24
N GLY A 629 -11.97 15.62 -23.40
CA GLY A 629 -12.68 15.34 -22.17
C GLY A 629 -12.97 16.55 -21.32
N GLU A 630 -13.39 16.27 -20.10
CA GLU A 630 -13.85 17.28 -19.16
C GLU A 630 -12.74 17.76 -18.23
N SER A 631 -13.09 18.16 -17.01
CA SER A 631 -12.21 18.77 -16.04
C SER A 631 -11.02 17.90 -15.62
N THR A 632 -11.20 16.58 -15.52
CA THR A 632 -10.08 15.67 -15.19
C THR A 632 -9.08 15.59 -16.34
N THR A 633 -9.55 15.70 -17.58
CA THR A 633 -8.69 15.77 -18.76
C THR A 633 -7.99 17.12 -18.83
N SER A 634 -8.74 18.22 -18.67
CA SER A 634 -8.25 19.60 -18.82
C SER A 634 -7.15 19.96 -17.82
N GLY A 635 -7.36 19.66 -16.53
CA GLY A 635 -6.43 20.03 -15.46
C GLY A 635 -5.60 18.87 -14.89
N GLY A 636 -5.91 17.62 -15.26
CA GLY A 636 -5.26 16.43 -14.68
C GLY A 636 -3.88 16.18 -15.25
N TYR A 637 -3.07 15.48 -14.46
CA TYR A 637 -1.74 15.05 -14.89
C TYR A 637 -1.77 13.75 -15.70
N TRP A 638 -2.84 12.95 -15.63
CA TRP A 638 -2.93 11.67 -16.32
C TRP A 638 -2.68 11.72 -17.84
N PRO A 639 -3.12 12.75 -18.61
CA PRO A 639 -2.80 12.79 -20.04
C PRO A 639 -1.30 12.90 -20.28
N THR A 640 -0.61 13.65 -19.42
CA THR A 640 0.85 13.81 -19.47
C THR A 640 1.57 12.54 -19.02
N LEU A 641 1.10 11.92 -17.92
CA LEU A 641 1.65 10.66 -17.42
C LEU A 641 1.49 9.53 -18.45
N PHE A 642 0.31 9.41 -19.06
CA PHE A 642 0.04 8.45 -20.12
C PHE A 642 0.94 8.70 -21.34
N ALA A 643 1.02 9.94 -21.85
CA ALA A 643 1.86 10.23 -23.00
C ALA A 643 3.34 9.92 -22.76
N LYS A 644 3.84 10.25 -21.55
CA LYS A 644 5.21 9.92 -21.14
C LYS A 644 5.40 8.41 -21.02
N GLY A 645 4.52 7.71 -20.31
CA GLY A 645 4.61 6.26 -20.16
C GLY A 645 4.52 5.53 -21.50
N LEU A 646 3.72 6.02 -22.44
CA LEU A 646 3.64 5.46 -23.79
C LEU A 646 4.94 5.65 -24.56
N GLN A 647 5.56 6.83 -24.42
CA GLN A 647 6.88 7.11 -24.99
C GLN A 647 7.98 6.24 -24.36
N ASP A 648 7.90 5.97 -23.06
CA ASP A 648 8.84 5.11 -22.32
C ASP A 648 8.70 3.63 -22.74
N LEU A 649 7.46 3.15 -22.96
CA LEU A 649 7.20 1.81 -23.48
C LEU A 649 7.71 1.62 -24.92
N TYR A 650 7.67 2.67 -25.73
CA TYR A 650 8.06 2.64 -27.15
C TYR A 650 9.13 3.71 -27.45
N PRO A 651 10.37 3.55 -26.98
CA PRO A 651 11.41 4.57 -27.07
C PRO A 651 11.87 4.89 -28.51
N ARG A 652 11.51 4.04 -29.48
CA ARG A 652 11.79 4.26 -30.91
C ARG A 652 10.71 5.06 -31.64
N ALA A 653 9.50 5.13 -31.08
CA ALA A 653 8.39 5.90 -31.62
C ALA A 653 8.48 7.37 -31.18
N THR A 654 7.71 8.25 -31.84
CA THR A 654 7.50 9.63 -31.37
C THR A 654 6.05 9.81 -30.94
N VAL A 655 5.82 10.02 -29.65
CA VAL A 655 4.48 10.30 -29.11
C VAL A 655 4.25 11.81 -29.06
N GLU A 656 3.25 12.30 -29.81
CA GLU A 656 2.80 13.68 -29.74
C GLU A 656 1.39 13.73 -29.14
N ALA A 657 1.22 14.46 -28.04
CA ALA A 657 -0.01 14.46 -27.26
C ALA A 657 -0.65 15.85 -27.22
N PHE A 658 -1.96 15.92 -27.44
CA PHE A 658 -2.73 17.16 -27.41
C PHE A 658 -3.86 17.04 -26.39
N ASN A 659 -3.75 17.81 -25.31
CA ASN A 659 -4.83 17.95 -24.36
C ASN A 659 -5.78 19.05 -24.84
N VAL A 660 -7.00 18.66 -25.23
CA VAL A 660 -8.06 19.60 -25.63
C VAL A 660 -9.23 19.55 -24.66
N GLY A 661 -9.04 19.07 -23.44
CA GLY A 661 -10.09 18.99 -22.43
C GLY A 661 -10.53 20.37 -21.92
N ILE A 662 -11.83 20.50 -21.60
CA ILE A 662 -12.41 21.73 -21.05
C ILE A 662 -13.12 21.43 -19.73
N GLY A 663 -12.73 22.14 -18.67
CA GLY A 663 -13.36 22.01 -17.36
C GLY A 663 -14.86 22.31 -17.37
N GLY A 664 -15.66 21.45 -16.71
CA GLY A 664 -17.11 21.52 -16.61
C GLY A 664 -17.86 21.11 -17.88
N GLU A 665 -17.16 20.65 -18.93
CA GLU A 665 -17.76 20.22 -20.19
C GLU A 665 -18.34 18.80 -20.10
N ASN A 666 -19.40 18.51 -20.85
CA ASN A 666 -19.94 17.17 -21.09
C ASN A 666 -19.97 16.92 -22.61
N ILE A 667 -20.39 15.73 -23.06
CA ILE A 667 -20.37 15.38 -24.48
C ILE A 667 -21.13 16.37 -25.39
N LEU A 668 -22.20 17.03 -24.89
CA LEU A 668 -22.97 18.01 -25.66
C LEU A 668 -22.14 19.26 -26.01
N GLY A 669 -21.16 19.60 -25.17
CA GLY A 669 -20.19 20.68 -25.43
C GLY A 669 -18.99 20.23 -26.27
N GLY A 670 -18.55 18.98 -26.10
CA GLY A 670 -17.42 18.41 -26.83
C GLY A 670 -17.70 18.07 -28.29
N LEU A 671 -18.92 17.62 -28.61
CA LEU A 671 -19.28 17.22 -29.97
C LEU A 671 -19.18 18.36 -31.01
N PRO A 672 -19.67 19.59 -30.75
CA PRO A 672 -19.57 20.71 -31.69
C PRO A 672 -18.15 21.12 -32.09
N ARG A 673 -17.15 20.83 -31.24
CA ARG A 673 -15.75 21.26 -31.45
C ARG A 673 -14.84 20.18 -32.04
N LEU A 674 -15.40 19.01 -32.39
CA LEU A 674 -14.64 17.87 -32.91
C LEU A 674 -13.77 18.24 -34.13
N GLU A 675 -14.31 19.00 -35.09
CA GLU A 675 -13.56 19.48 -36.26
C GLU A 675 -12.39 20.40 -35.88
N GLN A 676 -12.66 21.39 -35.04
CA GLN A 676 -11.70 22.44 -34.72
C GLN A 676 -10.59 21.93 -33.80
N ASP A 677 -10.92 21.14 -32.79
CA ASP A 677 -10.01 20.82 -31.70
C ASP A 677 -9.40 19.43 -31.83
N VAL A 678 -10.12 18.47 -32.43
CA VAL A 678 -9.66 17.08 -32.57
C VAL A 678 -9.14 16.83 -33.98
N PHE A 679 -9.97 16.95 -35.01
CA PHE A 679 -9.55 16.62 -36.38
C PHE A 679 -8.48 17.55 -36.93
N SER A 680 -8.41 18.81 -36.49
CA SER A 680 -7.32 19.73 -36.85
C SER A 680 -5.93 19.26 -36.39
N LYS A 681 -5.85 18.30 -35.46
CA LYS A 681 -4.61 17.67 -34.99
C LYS A 681 -4.23 16.43 -35.78
N ASP A 682 -5.14 15.94 -36.65
CA ASP A 682 -4.96 14.74 -37.46
C ASP A 682 -4.53 13.54 -36.59
N PRO A 683 -5.35 13.15 -35.57
CA PRO A 683 -4.96 12.16 -34.59
C PRO A 683 -4.89 10.76 -35.16
N ASP A 684 -4.06 9.91 -34.55
CA ASP A 684 -4.08 8.47 -34.76
C ASP A 684 -4.96 7.78 -33.69
N LEU A 685 -4.98 8.38 -32.48
CA LEU A 685 -5.72 7.91 -31.31
C LEU A 685 -6.47 9.07 -30.65
N VAL A 686 -7.75 8.87 -30.33
CA VAL A 686 -8.53 9.79 -29.50
C VAL A 686 -8.94 9.10 -28.21
N ILE A 687 -8.61 9.70 -27.07
CA ILE A 687 -9.06 9.25 -25.76
C ILE A 687 -10.19 10.16 -25.30
N VAL A 688 -11.36 9.57 -25.01
CA VAL A 688 -12.60 10.28 -24.63
C VAL A 688 -12.89 10.06 -23.16
N GLU A 689 -13.06 11.14 -22.39
CA GLU A 689 -13.38 11.10 -20.95
C GLU A 689 -14.37 12.22 -20.57
N TYR A 690 -15.63 11.88 -20.33
CA TYR A 690 -16.67 12.83 -19.92
C TYR A 690 -17.50 12.35 -18.72
N LEU A 691 -17.03 11.31 -18.01
CA LEU A 691 -17.86 10.49 -17.13
C LEU A 691 -18.60 11.32 -16.08
N ILE A 692 -17.91 12.27 -15.44
CA ILE A 692 -18.48 13.09 -14.35
C ILE A 692 -19.66 13.93 -14.82
N ASN A 693 -19.45 14.76 -15.84
CA ASN A 693 -20.48 15.70 -16.26
C ASN A 693 -21.56 15.01 -17.10
N ASP A 694 -21.24 13.94 -17.82
CA ASP A 694 -22.23 13.11 -18.51
C ASP A 694 -23.14 12.42 -17.52
N SER A 695 -22.61 11.88 -16.42
CA SER A 695 -23.44 11.35 -15.31
C SER A 695 -24.40 12.44 -14.82
N GLY A 696 -23.92 13.68 -14.66
CA GLY A 696 -24.74 14.84 -14.30
C GLY A 696 -25.96 15.06 -15.19
N VAL A 697 -25.80 14.88 -16.50
CA VAL A 697 -26.85 15.05 -17.50
C VAL A 697 -27.75 13.81 -17.57
N ASN A 698 -27.16 12.63 -17.57
CA ASN A 698 -27.83 11.33 -17.75
C ASN A 698 -28.81 11.02 -16.60
N PHE A 699 -28.54 11.54 -15.40
CA PHE A 699 -29.42 11.42 -14.23
C PHE A 699 -30.87 11.87 -14.47
N ARG A 700 -31.11 12.79 -15.41
CA ARG A 700 -32.43 13.36 -15.69
C ARG A 700 -33.22 12.58 -16.74
N HIS A 701 -32.65 11.52 -17.31
CA HIS A 701 -33.22 10.78 -18.43
C HIS A 701 -33.80 9.42 -17.98
N ASP A 702 -34.98 9.09 -18.51
CA ASP A 702 -35.65 7.79 -18.31
C ASP A 702 -35.30 6.89 -19.50
N ASP A 703 -34.51 5.84 -19.28
CA ASP A 703 -34.06 4.93 -20.35
C ASP A 703 -35.23 4.21 -21.04
N SER A 704 -36.41 4.15 -20.41
CA SER A 704 -37.62 3.60 -21.04
C SER A 704 -38.18 4.48 -22.17
N GLU A 705 -37.74 5.74 -22.26
CA GLU A 705 -38.13 6.70 -23.30
C GLU A 705 -37.20 6.67 -24.54
N GLY A 706 -36.19 5.77 -24.54
CA GLY A 706 -35.21 5.62 -25.62
C GLY A 706 -33.87 6.31 -25.32
N PRO A 707 -32.97 6.48 -26.31
CA PRO A 707 -31.64 7.07 -26.10
C PRO A 707 -31.72 8.53 -25.63
N GLY A 708 -31.06 8.83 -24.51
CA GLY A 708 -30.98 10.19 -23.98
C GLY A 708 -30.03 11.11 -24.76
N PRO A 709 -29.92 12.39 -24.37
CA PRO A 709 -29.06 13.36 -25.04
C PRO A 709 -27.56 12.99 -24.96
N VAL A 710 -27.12 12.37 -23.86
CA VAL A 710 -25.73 11.88 -23.69
C VAL A 710 -25.45 10.76 -24.69
N GLU A 711 -26.28 9.71 -24.70
CA GLU A 711 -26.13 8.58 -25.63
C GLU A 711 -26.20 9.04 -27.09
N THR A 712 -27.17 9.89 -27.44
CA THR A 712 -27.33 10.42 -28.80
C THR A 712 -26.07 11.17 -29.26
N SER A 713 -25.49 11.99 -28.38
CA SER A 713 -24.31 12.80 -28.71
C SER A 713 -23.05 11.95 -28.86
N HIS A 714 -22.86 10.91 -28.03
CA HIS A 714 -21.75 9.99 -28.21
C HIS A 714 -21.87 9.16 -29.48
N ARG A 715 -23.08 8.72 -29.84
CA ARG A 715 -23.33 8.03 -31.12
C ARG A 715 -22.94 8.91 -32.30
N GLU A 716 -23.32 10.18 -32.26
CA GLU A 716 -22.93 11.15 -33.30
C GLU A 716 -21.41 11.40 -33.32
N LEU A 717 -20.77 11.52 -32.15
CA LEU A 717 -19.31 11.67 -32.05
C LEU A 717 -18.59 10.47 -32.68
N LEU A 718 -18.96 9.25 -32.28
CA LEU A 718 -18.34 8.02 -32.77
C LEU A 718 -18.56 7.85 -34.27
N GLN A 719 -19.76 8.14 -34.78
CA GLN A 719 -20.04 8.10 -36.22
C GLN A 719 -19.16 9.09 -36.98
N LYS A 720 -19.01 10.33 -36.50
CA LYS A 720 -18.15 11.33 -37.14
C LYS A 720 -16.67 10.91 -37.17
N ILE A 721 -16.18 10.29 -36.09
CA ILE A 721 -14.80 9.77 -36.05
C ILE A 721 -14.64 8.61 -37.05
N GLN A 722 -15.59 7.68 -37.12
CA GLN A 722 -15.57 6.59 -38.10
C GLN A 722 -15.64 7.10 -39.55
N ASP A 723 -16.47 8.10 -39.82
CA ASP A 723 -16.63 8.73 -41.14
C ASP A 723 -15.34 9.48 -41.56
N HIS A 724 -14.62 10.08 -40.61
CA HIS A 724 -13.30 10.68 -40.85
C HIS A 724 -12.26 9.61 -41.24
N GLY A 725 -12.36 8.43 -40.60
CA GLY A 725 -11.54 7.27 -40.88
C GLY A 725 -10.13 7.34 -40.30
N GLY A 726 -9.51 6.18 -40.08
CA GLY A 726 -8.11 6.08 -39.66
C GLY A 726 -7.81 6.37 -38.18
N ILE A 727 -8.79 6.86 -37.43
CA ILE A 727 -8.65 7.21 -36.01
C ILE A 727 -9.18 6.04 -35.15
N GLU A 728 -8.38 5.57 -34.19
CA GLU A 728 -8.83 4.64 -33.15
C GLU A 728 -9.28 5.41 -31.89
N VAL A 729 -10.23 4.85 -31.15
CA VAL A 729 -10.86 5.52 -30.00
C VAL A 729 -10.75 4.65 -28.76
N VAL A 730 -10.43 5.29 -27.63
CA VAL A 730 -10.48 4.69 -26.30
C VAL A 730 -11.39 5.54 -25.43
N TYR A 731 -12.41 4.93 -24.84
CA TYR A 731 -13.17 5.57 -23.77
C TYR A 731 -12.49 5.29 -22.43
N LEU A 732 -12.27 6.35 -21.65
CA LEU A 732 -11.82 6.24 -20.27
C LEU A 732 -12.97 6.63 -19.35
N THR A 733 -13.32 5.79 -18.39
CA THR A 733 -14.14 6.22 -17.26
C THR A 733 -13.21 6.75 -16.19
N ALA A 734 -13.21 8.06 -15.92
CA ALA A 734 -12.39 8.61 -14.85
C ALA A 734 -12.98 8.29 -13.47
N ASN A 735 -12.42 8.91 -12.44
CA ASN A 735 -12.95 8.75 -11.10
C ASN A 735 -14.35 9.38 -10.96
N MET A 736 -15.14 8.89 -10.00
CA MET A 736 -16.45 9.50 -9.72
C MET A 736 -16.31 10.94 -9.20
N GLY A 737 -17.26 11.79 -9.58
CA GLY A 737 -17.48 13.11 -9.00
C GLY A 737 -17.94 13.03 -7.53
N ASN A 738 -17.75 14.12 -6.78
CA ASN A 738 -18.21 14.19 -5.40
C ASN A 738 -19.75 14.28 -5.37
N PRO A 739 -20.48 13.34 -4.72
CA PRO A 739 -21.94 13.35 -4.61
C PRO A 739 -22.47 14.64 -3.98
N ALA A 740 -21.64 15.34 -3.21
CA ALA A 740 -22.00 16.60 -2.60
C ALA A 740 -22.00 17.78 -3.59
N PHE A 741 -21.36 17.68 -4.77
CA PHE A 741 -21.33 18.76 -5.77
C PHE A 741 -22.63 18.83 -6.57
N VAL A 742 -23.07 17.69 -7.11
CA VAL A 742 -24.26 17.57 -7.94
C VAL A 742 -25.06 16.37 -7.45
N GLN A 743 -26.37 16.55 -7.28
CA GLN A 743 -27.30 15.50 -6.82
C GLN A 743 -27.21 14.21 -7.65
N ALA A 744 -26.85 14.35 -8.92
CA ALA A 744 -26.69 13.29 -9.90
C ALA A 744 -25.43 12.41 -9.71
N TYR A 745 -24.48 12.81 -8.86
CA TYR A 745 -23.17 12.15 -8.74
C TYR A 745 -23.22 10.96 -7.75
N THR A 746 -24.11 10.01 -8.02
CA THR A 746 -24.31 8.78 -7.23
C THR A 746 -23.58 7.61 -7.88
N PHE A 747 -23.14 6.62 -7.10
CA PHE A 747 -22.44 5.43 -7.64
C PHE A 747 -23.27 4.74 -8.74
N GLU A 748 -24.58 4.63 -8.51
CA GLU A 748 -25.49 4.03 -9.47
C GLU A 748 -25.51 4.77 -10.81
N ASN A 749 -25.49 6.10 -10.78
CA ASN A 749 -25.56 6.90 -11.99
C ASN A 749 -24.22 6.94 -12.74
N PHE A 750 -23.09 6.89 -12.01
CA PHE A 750 -21.78 6.66 -12.59
C PHE A 750 -21.69 5.28 -13.25
N ARG A 751 -22.17 4.23 -12.59
CA ARG A 751 -22.24 2.88 -13.15
C ARG A 751 -23.08 2.85 -14.42
N ARG A 752 -24.29 3.43 -14.41
CA ARG A 752 -25.15 3.53 -15.61
C ARG A 752 -24.45 4.25 -16.77
N THR A 753 -23.65 5.27 -16.48
CA THR A 753 -22.90 6.01 -17.51
C THR A 753 -21.68 5.21 -18.00
N SER A 754 -20.99 4.50 -17.12
CA SER A 754 -19.93 3.55 -17.49
C SER A 754 -20.48 2.42 -18.38
N ASP A 755 -21.59 1.79 -17.98
CA ASP A 755 -22.27 0.74 -18.76
C ASP A 755 -22.73 1.25 -20.14
N LEU A 756 -23.18 2.51 -20.22
CA LEU A 756 -23.46 3.16 -21.50
C LEU A 756 -22.21 3.24 -22.38
N TYR A 757 -21.06 3.67 -21.83
CA TYR A 757 -19.80 3.73 -22.58
C TYR A 757 -19.39 2.34 -23.08
N HIS A 758 -19.50 1.30 -22.24
CA HIS A 758 -19.21 -0.08 -22.64
C HIS A 758 -20.08 -0.53 -23.82
N ARG A 759 -21.40 -0.31 -23.73
CA ARG A 759 -22.33 -0.65 -24.82
C ARG A 759 -21.99 0.07 -26.12
N LEU A 760 -21.68 1.36 -26.06
CA LEU A 760 -21.28 2.14 -27.23
C LEU A 760 -19.94 1.65 -27.81
N CYS A 761 -18.99 1.27 -26.96
CA CYS A 761 -17.70 0.75 -27.39
C CYS A 761 -17.81 -0.60 -28.11
N GLU A 762 -18.69 -1.48 -27.64
CA GLU A 762 -18.98 -2.73 -28.35
C GLU A 762 -19.70 -2.48 -29.68
N GLU A 763 -20.65 -1.53 -29.72
CA GLU A 763 -21.39 -1.22 -30.94
C GLU A 763 -20.52 -0.60 -32.04
N PHE A 764 -19.65 0.35 -31.69
CA PHE A 764 -18.80 1.08 -32.64
C PHE A 764 -17.40 0.48 -32.80
N GLY A 765 -17.09 -0.60 -32.07
CA GLY A 765 -15.81 -1.30 -32.16
C GLY A 765 -14.61 -0.50 -31.63
N CYS A 766 -14.82 0.38 -30.65
CA CYS A 766 -13.74 1.11 -29.97
C CYS A 766 -13.38 0.47 -28.63
N ALA A 767 -12.18 0.79 -28.12
CA ALA A 767 -11.71 0.27 -26.84
C ALA A 767 -12.32 1.07 -25.68
N TYR A 768 -12.38 0.43 -24.50
CA TYR A 768 -12.70 1.11 -23.25
C TYR A 768 -11.70 0.73 -22.15
N VAL A 769 -11.53 1.63 -21.19
CA VAL A 769 -10.80 1.45 -19.93
C VAL A 769 -11.68 1.97 -18.80
N ASP A 770 -12.11 1.05 -17.93
CA ASP A 770 -13.09 1.35 -16.88
C ASP A 770 -12.40 1.65 -15.53
N SER A 771 -11.72 2.80 -15.40
CA SER A 771 -11.09 3.17 -14.13
C SER A 771 -12.11 3.47 -13.03
N PHE A 772 -13.37 3.79 -13.36
CA PHE A 772 -14.47 3.88 -12.38
C PHE A 772 -14.67 2.58 -11.59
N ARG A 773 -14.55 1.40 -12.23
CA ARG A 773 -14.71 0.10 -11.56
C ARG A 773 -13.75 -0.09 -10.38
N VAL A 774 -12.53 0.46 -10.48
CA VAL A 774 -11.55 0.46 -9.38
C VAL A 774 -12.14 1.16 -8.15
N TRP A 775 -12.74 2.34 -8.34
CA TRP A 775 -13.35 3.13 -7.27
C TRP A 775 -14.62 2.49 -6.70
N GLU A 776 -15.41 1.84 -7.55
CA GLU A 776 -16.58 1.05 -7.16
C GLU A 776 -16.20 -0.12 -6.26
N ASN A 777 -15.25 -0.94 -6.71
CA ASN A 777 -14.70 -2.06 -5.98
C ASN A 777 -14.05 -1.63 -4.65
N MET A 778 -13.29 -0.54 -4.66
CA MET A 778 -12.74 0.05 -3.43
C MET A 778 -13.86 0.53 -2.49
N GLY A 779 -14.93 1.11 -3.03
CA GLY A 779 -16.10 1.47 -2.24
C GLY A 779 -16.78 0.26 -1.59
N GLU A 780 -16.88 -0.86 -2.29
CA GLU A 780 -17.41 -2.12 -1.74
C GLU A 780 -16.51 -2.69 -0.63
N ALA A 781 -15.19 -2.63 -0.81
CA ALA A 781 -14.21 -3.15 0.16
C ALA A 781 -14.01 -2.23 1.39
N MET A 782 -14.00 -0.91 1.20
CA MET A 782 -13.66 0.10 2.23
C MET A 782 -14.87 0.86 2.78
N GLY A 783 -16.07 0.53 2.32
CA GLY A 783 -17.32 1.22 2.66
C GLY A 783 -17.52 2.48 1.82
N GLN A 784 -18.58 2.49 1.01
CA GLN A 784 -18.89 3.59 0.09
C GLN A 784 -19.19 4.92 0.83
N TYR A 785 -19.64 4.88 2.09
CA TYR A 785 -19.73 6.05 2.97
C TYR A 785 -18.36 6.69 3.23
N PHE A 786 -17.31 5.89 3.43
CA PHE A 786 -15.95 6.38 3.60
C PHE A 786 -15.46 7.05 2.31
N ILE A 787 -15.64 6.45 1.14
CA ILE A 787 -15.26 7.06 -0.15
C ILE A 787 -16.03 8.36 -0.41
N THR A 788 -17.34 8.40 -0.15
CA THR A 788 -18.17 9.61 -0.23
C THR A 788 -17.67 10.71 0.71
N ARG A 789 -17.14 10.37 1.89
CA ARG A 789 -16.59 11.33 2.87
C ARG A 789 -15.15 11.73 2.61
N LEU A 790 -14.34 10.82 2.10
CA LEU A 790 -12.99 11.07 1.59
C LEU A 790 -13.08 12.10 0.47
N LYS A 791 -14.03 11.91 -0.45
CA LYS A 791 -14.35 12.87 -1.51
C LYS A 791 -15.08 14.12 -1.00
N GLY A 792 -15.93 14.01 0.01
CA GLY A 792 -16.63 15.13 0.67
C GLY A 792 -15.69 16.18 1.29
N ASN A 793 -14.48 15.78 1.69
CA ASN A 793 -13.41 16.68 2.15
C ASN A 793 -12.56 17.25 1.00
N MET A 794 -12.69 16.74 -0.23
CA MET A 794 -12.03 17.30 -1.40
C MET A 794 -12.81 18.53 -1.86
N VAL A 795 -12.31 19.71 -1.52
CA VAL A 795 -12.82 20.97 -2.07
C VAL A 795 -12.23 21.10 -3.47
N ASN A 796 -13.02 20.94 -4.53
CA ASN A 796 -12.57 20.99 -5.94
C ASN A 796 -11.47 20.01 -6.38
N HIS A 797 -11.90 19.07 -7.22
CA HIS A 797 -11.08 18.21 -8.08
C HIS A 797 -10.08 17.29 -7.37
N PRO A 798 -9.97 16.01 -7.75
CA PRO A 798 -8.93 15.08 -7.27
C PRO A 798 -7.52 15.46 -7.76
N PHE A 799 -7.17 16.75 -7.88
CA PHE A 799 -5.78 17.13 -8.10
C PHE A 799 -5.01 16.82 -6.82
N GLY A 800 -4.41 15.63 -6.77
CA GLY A 800 -3.47 15.25 -5.72
C GLY A 800 -4.01 14.31 -4.65
N ASN A 801 -4.55 13.15 -5.02
CA ASN A 801 -4.06 11.97 -4.31
C ASN A 801 -2.58 11.85 -4.73
N GLN A 802 -1.61 12.08 -3.83
CA GLN A 802 -0.17 11.99 -4.15
C GLN A 802 0.45 10.65 -3.75
N ASP A 803 -0.36 9.71 -3.27
CA ASP A 803 0.09 8.33 -3.14
C ASP A 803 0.21 7.73 -4.55
N ILE A 804 1.47 7.45 -4.93
CA ILE A 804 1.87 6.99 -6.27
C ILE A 804 1.10 5.73 -6.70
N ALA A 805 0.62 4.94 -5.74
CA ALA A 805 -0.11 3.71 -6.02
C ALA A 805 -1.63 3.89 -6.22
N TRP A 806 -2.19 5.08 -5.92
CA TRP A 806 -3.65 5.27 -5.80
C TRP A 806 -4.17 6.64 -6.27
N SER A 807 -3.34 7.43 -6.94
CA SER A 807 -3.82 8.69 -7.50
C SER A 807 -4.79 8.44 -8.65
N ALA A 808 -5.83 9.27 -8.77
CA ALA A 808 -6.73 9.18 -9.93
C ALA A 808 -5.95 9.41 -11.23
N ASP A 809 -4.90 10.22 -11.19
CA ASP A 809 -4.11 10.52 -12.37
C ASP A 809 -3.21 9.33 -12.80
N GLU A 810 -2.49 8.72 -11.87
CA GLU A 810 -1.68 7.52 -12.15
C GLU A 810 -2.56 6.32 -12.43
N THR A 811 -3.67 6.15 -11.70
CA THR A 811 -4.65 5.09 -12.01
C THR A 811 -5.14 5.25 -13.45
N ASN A 812 -5.64 6.42 -13.86
CA ASN A 812 -6.08 6.60 -15.24
C ASN A 812 -4.95 6.32 -16.26
N ALA A 813 -3.73 6.80 -16.00
CA ALA A 813 -2.59 6.62 -16.89
C ALA A 813 -2.11 5.16 -16.97
N GLU A 814 -1.84 4.50 -15.86
CA GLU A 814 -1.39 3.10 -15.78
C GLU A 814 -2.39 2.15 -16.44
N TRP A 815 -3.68 2.37 -16.18
CA TRP A 815 -4.74 1.53 -16.72
C TRP A 815 -4.86 1.67 -18.24
N LEU A 816 -4.72 2.89 -18.76
CA LEU A 816 -4.59 3.09 -20.20
C LEU A 816 -3.31 2.42 -20.74
N LEU A 817 -2.16 2.56 -20.07
CA LEU A 817 -0.88 2.01 -20.51
C LEU A 817 -0.88 0.47 -20.58
N LYS A 818 -1.68 -0.22 -19.77
CA LYS A 818 -1.85 -1.69 -19.88
C LYS A 818 -2.35 -2.14 -21.26
N LEU A 819 -3.11 -1.32 -21.98
CA LEU A 819 -3.48 -1.61 -23.37
C LEU A 819 -2.27 -1.59 -24.34
N PHE A 820 -1.18 -0.93 -23.95
CA PHE A 820 0.00 -0.69 -24.78
C PHE A 820 1.24 -1.46 -24.30
N GLN A 821 1.17 -2.23 -23.22
CA GLN A 821 2.33 -3.02 -22.76
C GLN A 821 2.68 -4.12 -23.78
N PRO A 822 3.94 -4.26 -24.24
CA PRO A 822 4.33 -5.35 -25.14
C PRO A 822 3.93 -6.72 -24.56
N LYS A 823 3.56 -7.68 -25.42
CA LYS A 823 3.36 -9.07 -24.95
C LYS A 823 4.72 -9.61 -24.49
N GLU A 824 4.77 -10.14 -23.27
CA GLU A 824 5.93 -10.90 -22.75
C GLU A 824 6.26 -12.11 -23.62
#